data_AF-A0A9X2DW01-F1
#
_entry.id   AF-A0A9X2DW01-F1
#
_cell.length_a   1.000
_cell.length_b   1.000
_cell.length_c   1.000
_cell.angle_alpha   90.00
_cell.angle_beta   90.00
_cell.angle_gamma   90.00
#
_symmetry.space_group_name_H-M   'P 1'
#
loop_
_entity.id
_entity.type
_entity.pdbx_description
1 polymer ?
#
loop_
_entity_poly.entity_id
_entity_poly.type
_entity_poly.pdbx_seq_one_letter_code
_entity_poly.pdbx_strand_id
1 'polypeptide(L)'
;MTPSAVDPEFADPYLDVDEWREDPSPRRYLHGGFRGTETRFSIHLPPAERYEGRFFHYITPVPDSEHFSEGGTGEEDKVSFALESGAIFVETNGGGPSAADPFSGLDLTIGAYRANAAAARFVRETAVEAYGPHRVHGYAFGGSGGGFRTIGGAENTVGVWDGYVPYVIGSPMSIPNCFTARMHALRILRDRFDGIVDALEPGGSGDPFLGLDEEEAAALTEVTRMGFPLRSWFAHRTMGMHGLAVLYPGVRAMDPSYFDDFWSVPGHLGADGSPSLDRDRVQLPTRIVELLGAADLAAAGIDPGDRPGESTGAADDAWRGTSRTPVVAVRLAEAPSIDPGAAELVLGSGGSVGRRIVVTRVVGDVAVLGPAESRVLTGLAAGDEATLDNSGFLALQTYHRHQVPSAEFSVWDQFRNSGGEPLPPQRPLLVGPIFAAGAAGTVQSGRFDGRMIVVESLLDREAYPWQADWYRARVREHGGEDRLRVWMTDNALHGDFERQEHPLRTVSYLGQLHQALRDVSAWVEDGVEPPASTRYDVVDGQVVVPVDAVDRRGIQPTVTLTVDGGVRAEVRAGDEVVLAAVATTPGVGAVVAVEWDLDGSGEFATRTPVEPAATVRAELRTAFTDPGTSFPAVRVTAHRDARTDTPFARLQNVARARVVVV
;
A
#
# COMPACT_ATOMS: atom_id res chain seq x y z
N MET A 1 -25.52 -23.36 0.85
CA MET A 1 -24.77 -22.88 -0.32
C MET A 1 -24.40 -24.11 -1.14
N THR A 2 -24.80 -24.16 -2.41
CA THR A 2 -24.39 -25.20 -3.37
C THR A 2 -22.96 -24.93 -3.85
N PRO A 3 -22.13 -25.94 -4.13
CA PRO A 3 -20.87 -25.73 -4.84
C PRO A 3 -21.18 -24.94 -6.11
N SER A 4 -20.55 -23.77 -6.29
CA SER A 4 -20.77 -22.99 -7.50
C SER A 4 -20.31 -23.83 -8.69
N ALA A 5 -21.22 -24.05 -9.64
CA ALA A 5 -20.90 -24.62 -10.94
C ALA A 5 -19.72 -23.87 -11.59
N VAL A 6 -18.99 -24.55 -12.48
CA VAL A 6 -17.99 -23.92 -13.34
C VAL A 6 -18.66 -22.74 -14.04
N ASP A 7 -18.02 -21.58 -13.95
CA ASP A 7 -18.49 -20.36 -14.59
C ASP A 7 -18.49 -20.57 -16.12
N PRO A 8 -19.64 -20.48 -16.81
CA PRO A 8 -19.71 -20.75 -18.25
C PRO A 8 -18.80 -19.86 -19.10
N GLU A 9 -18.47 -18.66 -18.61
CA GLU A 9 -17.58 -17.72 -19.30
C GLU A 9 -16.13 -18.20 -19.33
N PHE A 10 -15.75 -19.08 -18.40
CA PHE A 10 -14.39 -19.63 -18.24
C PHE A 10 -14.35 -21.14 -18.49
N ALA A 11 -15.28 -21.68 -19.28
CA ALA A 11 -15.43 -23.13 -19.48
C ALA A 11 -14.39 -23.77 -20.42
N ASP A 12 -13.60 -22.97 -21.16
CA ASP A 12 -12.65 -23.44 -22.18
C ASP A 12 -11.23 -22.90 -21.92
N PRO A 13 -10.50 -23.46 -20.92
CA PRO A 13 -9.10 -23.13 -20.68
C PRO A 13 -8.21 -23.69 -21.79
N TYR A 14 -7.10 -22.99 -22.07
CA TYR A 14 -6.05 -23.48 -22.97
C TYR A 14 -4.66 -23.13 -22.43
N LEU A 15 -3.67 -23.91 -22.87
CA LEU A 15 -2.25 -23.63 -22.69
C LEU A 15 -1.64 -23.28 -24.05
N ASP A 16 -0.82 -22.24 -24.09
CA ASP A 16 -0.01 -21.87 -25.26
C ASP A 16 1.51 -21.96 -24.98
N VAL A 17 1.92 -22.04 -23.71
CA VAL A 17 3.28 -22.41 -23.29
C VAL A 17 3.23 -23.53 -22.26
N ASP A 18 4.11 -24.50 -22.43
CA ASP A 18 4.40 -25.57 -21.49
C ASP A 18 5.87 -25.94 -21.61
N GLU A 19 6.70 -25.48 -20.66
CA GLU A 19 8.14 -25.67 -20.72
C GLU A 19 8.76 -25.91 -19.35
N TRP A 20 9.93 -26.54 -19.35
CA TRP A 20 10.77 -26.65 -18.16
C TRP A 20 11.75 -25.49 -18.09
N ARG A 21 11.89 -24.86 -16.93
CA ARG A 21 12.82 -23.76 -16.66
C ARG A 21 13.71 -24.12 -15.48
N GLU A 22 15.01 -23.87 -15.62
CA GLU A 22 16.00 -24.12 -14.57
C GLU A 22 16.17 -22.92 -13.62
N ASP A 23 16.17 -21.70 -14.15
CA ASP A 23 16.44 -20.47 -13.40
C ASP A 23 15.17 -19.66 -13.10
N PRO A 24 15.06 -18.97 -11.95
CA PRO A 24 15.99 -19.01 -10.80
C PRO A 24 15.85 -20.29 -9.94
N SER A 25 14.76 -21.04 -10.13
CA SER A 25 14.53 -22.34 -9.51
C SER A 25 13.89 -23.31 -10.52
N PRO A 26 14.28 -24.60 -10.53
CA PRO A 26 13.71 -25.60 -11.42
C PRO A 26 12.19 -25.69 -11.28
N ARG A 27 11.47 -25.57 -12.39
CA ARG A 27 10.00 -25.61 -12.42
C ARG A 27 9.48 -25.93 -13.82
N ARG A 28 8.27 -26.48 -13.88
CA ARG A 28 7.47 -26.47 -15.12
C ARG A 28 6.64 -25.19 -15.15
N TYR A 29 6.83 -24.39 -16.19
CA TYR A 29 6.12 -23.16 -16.43
C TYR A 29 5.02 -23.39 -17.47
N LEU A 30 3.81 -23.01 -17.12
CA LEU A 30 2.66 -23.04 -18.01
C LEU A 30 2.12 -21.62 -18.16
N HIS A 31 1.72 -21.28 -19.37
CA HIS A 31 0.99 -20.05 -19.67
C HIS A 31 -0.17 -20.33 -20.60
N GLY A 32 -1.25 -19.57 -20.42
CA GLY A 32 -2.50 -19.83 -21.10
C GLY A 32 -3.57 -18.81 -20.78
N GLY A 33 -4.82 -19.20 -20.97
CA GLY A 33 -5.97 -18.35 -20.68
C GLY A 33 -7.29 -19.08 -20.89
N PHE A 34 -8.37 -18.32 -20.97
CA PHE A 34 -9.71 -18.83 -21.25
C PHE A 34 -10.23 -18.29 -22.58
N ARG A 35 -10.63 -19.18 -23.51
CA ARG A 35 -11.05 -18.77 -24.86
C ARG A 35 -12.27 -17.87 -24.79
N GLY A 36 -12.26 -16.81 -25.61
CA GLY A 36 -13.35 -15.83 -25.65
C GLY A 36 -13.31 -14.79 -24.53
N THR A 37 -12.27 -14.78 -23.70
CA THR A 37 -12.04 -13.78 -22.66
C THR A 37 -10.67 -13.13 -22.81
N GLU A 38 -10.44 -12.01 -22.12
CA GLU A 38 -9.11 -11.40 -21.97
C GLU A 38 -8.28 -12.04 -20.84
N THR A 39 -8.84 -13.03 -20.11
CA THR A 39 -8.19 -13.61 -18.93
C THR A 39 -7.01 -14.50 -19.34
N ARG A 40 -5.84 -14.18 -18.78
CA ARG A 40 -4.58 -14.90 -18.91
C ARG A 40 -4.05 -15.30 -17.55
N PHE A 41 -3.26 -16.36 -17.52
CA PHE A 41 -2.63 -16.88 -16.31
C PHE A 41 -1.24 -17.43 -16.58
N SER A 42 -0.40 -17.37 -15.55
CA SER A 42 0.87 -18.10 -15.46
C SER A 42 0.80 -19.07 -14.28
N ILE A 43 1.34 -20.29 -14.47
CA ILE A 43 1.37 -21.34 -13.44
C ILE A 43 2.77 -21.92 -13.38
N HIS A 44 3.35 -21.94 -12.19
CA HIS A 44 4.71 -22.38 -11.93
C HIS A 44 4.67 -23.60 -11.00
N LEU A 45 4.96 -24.77 -11.55
CA LEU A 45 4.88 -26.06 -10.88
C LEU A 45 6.27 -26.50 -10.37
N PRO A 46 6.45 -26.78 -9.06
CA PRO A 46 7.72 -27.27 -8.55
C PRO A 46 8.02 -28.72 -9.03
N PRO A 47 9.28 -29.19 -8.92
CA PRO A 47 9.59 -30.61 -9.10
C PRO A 47 8.75 -31.47 -8.14
N ALA A 48 8.37 -32.67 -8.56
CA ALA A 48 7.44 -33.53 -7.82
C ALA A 48 7.92 -33.82 -6.38
N GLU A 49 9.22 -33.98 -6.18
CA GLU A 49 9.88 -34.18 -4.90
C GLU A 49 9.79 -32.99 -3.92
N ARG A 50 9.43 -31.79 -4.40
CA ARG A 50 9.21 -30.60 -3.57
C ARG A 50 7.75 -30.24 -3.39
N TYR A 51 6.84 -30.82 -4.17
CA TYR A 51 5.43 -30.46 -4.14
C TYR A 51 4.71 -31.06 -2.93
N GLU A 52 4.04 -30.21 -2.14
CA GLU A 52 3.34 -30.60 -0.91
C GLU A 52 1.80 -30.58 -1.05
N GLY A 53 1.27 -30.58 -2.28
CA GLY A 53 -0.18 -30.66 -2.50
C GLY A 53 -0.92 -29.32 -2.44
N ARG A 54 -0.24 -28.19 -2.62
CA ARG A 54 -0.83 -26.84 -2.46
C ARG A 54 -0.45 -25.85 -3.57
N PHE A 55 -1.22 -24.77 -3.70
CA PHE A 55 -0.88 -23.62 -4.54
C PHE A 55 -1.09 -22.29 -3.82
N PHE A 56 -0.22 -21.32 -4.12
CA PHE A 56 -0.33 -19.93 -3.71
C PHE A 56 -0.69 -19.08 -4.93
N HIS A 57 -1.79 -18.34 -4.83
CA HIS A 57 -2.33 -17.51 -5.89
C HIS A 57 -2.19 -16.04 -5.51
N TYR A 58 -1.29 -15.35 -6.18
CA TYR A 58 -1.13 -13.91 -6.05
C TYR A 58 -2.20 -13.16 -6.85
N ILE A 59 -2.91 -12.25 -6.18
CA ILE A 59 -3.97 -11.44 -6.77
C ILE A 59 -3.53 -9.97 -6.74
N THR A 60 -3.33 -9.42 -7.94
CA THR A 60 -2.79 -8.07 -8.13
C THR A 60 -3.78 -6.97 -7.74
N PRO A 61 -3.30 -5.76 -7.38
CA PRO A 61 -4.18 -4.65 -7.05
C PRO A 61 -4.96 -4.06 -8.22
N VAL A 62 -4.48 -4.23 -9.44
CA VAL A 62 -5.13 -3.79 -10.68
C VAL A 62 -5.01 -4.93 -11.70
N PRO A 63 -6.11 -5.34 -12.37
CA PRO A 63 -6.06 -6.25 -13.51
C PRO A 63 -5.13 -5.70 -14.60
N ASP A 64 -4.02 -6.38 -14.88
CA ASP A 64 -3.04 -5.83 -15.82
C ASP A 64 -2.25 -6.97 -16.49
N SER A 65 -1.43 -7.68 -15.71
CA SER A 65 -0.55 -8.74 -16.22
C SER A 65 -0.47 -9.96 -15.29
N GLU A 66 -0.24 -11.11 -15.91
CA GLU A 66 0.03 -12.44 -15.39
C GLU A 66 1.53 -12.75 -15.27
N HIS A 67 2.40 -11.75 -15.46
CA HIS A 67 3.86 -11.88 -15.50
C HIS A 67 4.60 -10.98 -14.50
N PHE A 68 3.90 -10.33 -13.57
CA PHE A 68 4.53 -9.40 -12.62
C PHE A 68 5.52 -10.11 -11.69
N SER A 69 5.23 -11.36 -11.34
CA SER A 69 6.06 -12.13 -10.43
C SER A 69 7.24 -12.83 -11.11
N GLU A 70 7.38 -12.72 -12.44
CA GLU A 70 8.51 -13.31 -13.16
C GLU A 70 9.80 -12.49 -13.01
N GLY A 71 10.93 -13.17 -12.82
CA GLY A 71 12.25 -12.52 -12.73
C GLY A 71 12.55 -11.84 -11.40
N GLY A 72 11.67 -11.98 -10.40
CA GLY A 72 11.93 -11.54 -9.03
C GLY A 72 13.18 -12.20 -8.42
N THR A 73 13.78 -11.52 -7.45
CA THR A 73 14.92 -12.04 -6.67
C THR A 73 14.78 -11.62 -5.21
N GLY A 74 15.57 -12.20 -4.30
CA GLY A 74 15.59 -11.78 -2.90
C GLY A 74 14.27 -12.03 -2.17
N GLU A 75 13.87 -11.12 -1.29
CA GLU A 75 12.61 -11.25 -0.55
C GLU A 75 11.37 -11.08 -1.45
N GLU A 76 11.51 -10.45 -2.62
CA GLU A 76 10.40 -10.14 -3.53
C GLU A 76 10.05 -11.29 -4.50
N ASP A 77 10.88 -12.34 -4.56
CA ASP A 77 10.68 -13.49 -5.44
C ASP A 77 9.56 -14.41 -4.96
N LYS A 78 8.31 -14.00 -5.28
CA LYS A 78 7.08 -14.73 -4.94
C LYS A 78 7.06 -16.15 -5.54
N VAL A 79 7.64 -16.32 -6.73
CA VAL A 79 7.72 -17.63 -7.41
C VAL A 79 8.62 -18.57 -6.61
N SER A 80 9.88 -18.20 -6.37
CA SER A 80 10.79 -19.06 -5.62
C SER A 80 10.30 -19.30 -4.18
N PHE A 81 9.73 -18.29 -3.52
CA PHE A 81 9.11 -18.45 -2.20
C PHE A 81 8.05 -19.56 -2.20
N ALA A 82 7.13 -19.54 -3.16
CA ALA A 82 6.06 -20.52 -3.26
C ALA A 82 6.61 -21.92 -3.54
N LEU A 83 7.53 -22.05 -4.51
CA LEU A 83 8.15 -23.33 -4.85
C LEU A 83 8.94 -23.94 -3.68
N GLU A 84 9.67 -23.12 -2.92
CA GLU A 84 10.39 -23.54 -1.70
C GLU A 84 9.45 -23.87 -0.54
N SER A 85 8.23 -23.34 -0.55
CA SER A 85 7.17 -23.65 0.43
C SER A 85 6.28 -24.82 -0.02
N GLY A 86 6.75 -25.58 -1.01
CA GLY A 86 6.09 -26.76 -1.56
C GLY A 86 4.82 -26.47 -2.38
N ALA A 87 4.65 -25.22 -2.82
CA ALA A 87 3.46 -24.75 -3.51
C ALA A 87 3.69 -24.54 -5.01
N ILE A 88 2.65 -24.77 -5.80
CA ILE A 88 2.52 -24.18 -7.14
C ILE A 88 2.32 -22.67 -6.96
N PHE A 89 2.97 -21.84 -7.77
CA PHE A 89 2.66 -20.41 -7.84
C PHE A 89 1.72 -20.09 -9.01
N VAL A 90 0.76 -19.20 -8.78
CA VAL A 90 -0.26 -18.80 -9.76
C VAL A 90 -0.42 -17.29 -9.74
N GLU A 91 -0.47 -16.69 -10.92
CA GLU A 91 -0.80 -15.28 -11.13
C GLU A 91 -1.73 -15.14 -12.34
N THR A 92 -2.62 -14.15 -12.33
CA THR A 92 -3.48 -13.83 -13.47
C THR A 92 -3.42 -12.35 -13.79
N ASN A 93 -3.79 -11.99 -15.02
CA ASN A 93 -4.00 -10.60 -15.40
C ASN A 93 -5.35 -10.03 -14.89
N GLY A 94 -6.07 -10.75 -14.02
CA GLY A 94 -7.32 -10.31 -13.42
C GLY A 94 -8.45 -10.03 -14.42
N GLY A 95 -8.44 -10.65 -15.60
CA GLY A 95 -9.45 -10.38 -16.63
C GLY A 95 -9.05 -9.34 -17.68
N GLY A 96 -7.82 -8.83 -17.63
CA GLY A 96 -7.22 -8.01 -18.67
C GLY A 96 -7.61 -6.52 -18.63
N PRO A 97 -7.17 -5.74 -19.65
CA PRO A 97 -7.36 -4.29 -19.68
C PRO A 97 -8.82 -3.84 -19.54
N SER A 98 -9.77 -4.59 -20.10
CA SER A 98 -11.20 -4.27 -19.97
C SER A 98 -11.68 -4.37 -18.53
N ALA A 99 -11.09 -5.26 -17.71
CA ALA A 99 -11.43 -5.39 -16.30
C ALA A 99 -10.79 -4.32 -15.40
N ALA A 100 -9.72 -3.66 -15.85
CA ALA A 100 -9.12 -2.51 -15.17
C ALA A 100 -9.80 -1.17 -15.51
N ASP A 101 -10.50 -1.08 -16.64
CA ASP A 101 -11.27 0.10 -17.00
C ASP A 101 -12.70 0.03 -16.41
N PRO A 102 -13.04 0.84 -15.39
CA PRO A 102 -14.38 0.83 -14.80
C PRO A 102 -15.47 1.32 -15.78
N PHE A 103 -15.09 1.90 -16.92
CA PHE A 103 -16.01 2.38 -17.96
C PHE A 103 -16.11 1.45 -19.17
N SER A 104 -15.43 0.28 -19.16
CA SER A 104 -15.46 -0.68 -20.27
C SER A 104 -16.85 -1.30 -20.51
N GLY A 105 -17.71 -1.28 -19.48
CA GLY A 105 -19.00 -1.96 -19.48
C GLY A 105 -18.90 -3.46 -19.19
N LEU A 106 -17.70 -3.97 -18.90
CA LEU A 106 -17.49 -5.35 -18.45
C LEU A 106 -18.14 -5.56 -17.07
N ASP A 107 -18.62 -6.77 -16.80
CA ASP A 107 -19.04 -7.17 -15.46
C ASP A 107 -17.86 -7.07 -14.49
N LEU A 108 -17.95 -6.13 -13.53
CA LEU A 108 -16.88 -5.85 -12.57
C LEU A 108 -16.52 -7.08 -11.70
N THR A 109 -17.42 -8.05 -11.56
CA THR A 109 -17.13 -9.29 -10.83
C THR A 109 -16.06 -10.14 -11.50
N ILE A 110 -15.81 -9.95 -12.81
CA ILE A 110 -14.72 -10.59 -13.56
C ILE A 110 -13.38 -10.20 -12.98
N GLY A 111 -13.09 -8.89 -12.93
CA GLY A 111 -11.84 -8.36 -12.37
C GLY A 111 -11.75 -8.38 -10.86
N ALA A 112 -12.88 -8.51 -10.18
CA ALA A 112 -12.92 -8.63 -8.73
C ALA A 112 -12.52 -10.03 -8.23
N TYR A 113 -13.13 -11.09 -8.79
CA TYR A 113 -12.87 -12.45 -8.30
C TYR A 113 -13.12 -13.58 -9.31
N ARG A 114 -13.99 -13.44 -10.32
CA ARG A 114 -14.37 -14.58 -11.19
C ARG A 114 -13.20 -15.07 -12.05
N ALA A 115 -12.39 -14.17 -12.62
CA ALA A 115 -11.20 -14.54 -13.39
C ALA A 115 -10.18 -15.30 -12.53
N ASN A 116 -9.86 -14.77 -11.34
CA ASN A 116 -8.98 -15.44 -10.37
C ASN A 116 -9.56 -16.80 -9.93
N ALA A 117 -10.87 -16.87 -9.69
CA ALA A 117 -11.52 -18.11 -9.25
C ALA A 117 -11.58 -19.18 -10.36
N ALA A 118 -11.62 -18.78 -11.62
CA ALA A 118 -11.51 -19.70 -12.74
C ALA A 118 -10.10 -20.29 -12.84
N ALA A 119 -9.07 -19.44 -12.80
CA ALA A 119 -7.67 -19.90 -12.81
C ALA A 119 -7.34 -20.82 -11.63
N ALA A 120 -7.79 -20.47 -10.41
CA ALA A 120 -7.60 -21.30 -9.23
C ALA A 120 -8.22 -22.70 -9.35
N ARG A 121 -9.36 -22.83 -10.04
CA ARG A 121 -9.98 -24.14 -10.33
C ARG A 121 -9.16 -24.91 -11.35
N PHE A 122 -8.73 -24.25 -12.42
CA PHE A 122 -7.91 -24.88 -13.47
C PHE A 122 -6.58 -25.40 -12.91
N VAL A 123 -5.94 -24.66 -12.00
CA VAL A 123 -4.71 -25.10 -11.31
C VAL A 123 -4.88 -26.45 -10.60
N ARG A 124 -6.07 -26.73 -10.04
CA ARG A 124 -6.33 -28.03 -9.39
C ARG A 124 -6.34 -29.17 -10.41
N GLU A 125 -6.89 -28.94 -11.60
CA GLU A 125 -6.88 -29.91 -12.70
C GLU A 125 -5.44 -30.16 -13.17
N THR A 126 -4.68 -29.08 -13.41
CA THR A 126 -3.27 -29.15 -13.81
C THR A 126 -2.40 -29.86 -12.76
N ALA A 127 -2.62 -29.60 -11.47
CA ALA A 127 -1.86 -30.24 -10.40
C ALA A 127 -2.14 -31.75 -10.33
N VAL A 128 -3.40 -32.17 -10.50
CA VAL A 128 -3.76 -33.60 -10.54
C VAL A 128 -3.18 -34.28 -11.78
N GLU A 129 -3.15 -33.61 -12.93
CA GLU A 129 -2.50 -34.12 -14.14
C GLU A 129 -0.99 -34.27 -13.95
N ALA A 130 -0.34 -33.28 -13.34
CA ALA A 130 1.12 -33.26 -13.18
C ALA A 130 1.62 -34.22 -12.08
N TYR A 131 0.91 -34.33 -10.96
CA TYR A 131 1.38 -35.05 -9.76
C TYR A 131 0.54 -36.29 -9.39
N GLY A 132 -0.50 -36.59 -10.17
CA GLY A 132 -1.44 -37.68 -9.90
C GLY A 132 -2.56 -37.32 -8.92
N PRO A 133 -3.51 -38.24 -8.66
CA PRO A 133 -4.69 -37.94 -7.83
C PRO A 133 -4.36 -37.65 -6.36
N HIS A 134 -4.69 -36.45 -5.88
CA HIS A 134 -4.56 -36.03 -4.48
C HIS A 134 -5.48 -34.84 -4.19
N ARG A 135 -5.61 -34.44 -2.92
CA ARG A 135 -6.25 -33.16 -2.56
C ARG A 135 -5.27 -32.02 -2.83
N VAL A 136 -5.66 -31.11 -3.70
CA VAL A 136 -4.94 -29.84 -3.90
C VAL A 136 -5.48 -28.83 -2.88
N HIS A 137 -4.65 -28.05 -2.20
CA HIS A 137 -5.06 -26.95 -1.33
C HIS A 137 -4.77 -25.61 -2.00
N GLY A 138 -5.65 -24.62 -1.86
CA GLY A 138 -5.49 -23.31 -2.52
C GLY A 138 -5.46 -22.13 -1.55
N TYR A 139 -4.51 -21.22 -1.73
CA TYR A 139 -4.39 -20.01 -0.89
C TYR A 139 -4.31 -18.75 -1.74
N ALA A 140 -5.18 -17.77 -1.46
CA ALA A 140 -5.19 -16.48 -2.15
C ALA A 140 -4.51 -15.40 -1.30
N PHE A 141 -3.69 -14.55 -1.93
CA PHE A 141 -3.08 -13.41 -1.25
C PHE A 141 -2.93 -12.22 -2.18
N GLY A 142 -3.00 -11.02 -1.62
CA GLY A 142 -2.93 -9.77 -2.37
C GLY A 142 -2.99 -8.56 -1.44
N GLY A 143 -2.31 -7.48 -1.83
CA GLY A 143 -2.17 -6.27 -1.03
C GLY A 143 -3.01 -5.12 -1.57
N SER A 144 -3.45 -4.18 -0.73
CA SER A 144 -4.14 -2.96 -1.19
C SER A 144 -5.40 -3.30 -2.02
N GLY A 145 -5.49 -2.90 -3.29
CA GLY A 145 -6.51 -3.37 -4.25
C GLY A 145 -6.61 -4.90 -4.38
N GLY A 146 -5.49 -5.62 -4.20
CA GLY A 146 -5.41 -7.07 -4.22
C GLY A 146 -5.94 -7.67 -2.92
N GLY A 147 -5.88 -6.91 -1.82
CA GLY A 147 -6.52 -7.22 -0.56
C GLY A 147 -8.04 -7.16 -0.68
N PHE A 148 -8.58 -6.12 -1.32
CA PHE A 148 -10.01 -6.06 -1.68
C PHE A 148 -10.43 -7.26 -2.53
N ARG A 149 -9.66 -7.64 -3.56
CA ARG A 149 -9.96 -8.78 -4.43
C ARG A 149 -9.83 -10.13 -3.72
N THR A 150 -8.84 -10.29 -2.84
CA THR A 150 -8.66 -11.48 -2.01
C THR A 150 -9.84 -11.67 -1.06
N ILE A 151 -10.27 -10.60 -0.37
CA ILE A 151 -11.47 -10.61 0.46
C ILE A 151 -12.72 -10.84 -0.39
N GLY A 152 -12.82 -10.17 -1.55
CA GLY A 152 -13.90 -10.36 -2.51
C GLY A 152 -14.05 -11.82 -2.94
N GLY A 153 -12.96 -12.49 -3.28
CA GLY A 153 -12.92 -13.91 -3.56
C GLY A 153 -13.36 -14.76 -2.37
N ALA A 154 -12.91 -14.44 -1.16
CA ALA A 154 -13.26 -15.15 0.06
C ALA A 154 -14.75 -15.07 0.41
N GLU A 155 -15.38 -13.92 0.14
CA GLU A 155 -16.78 -13.66 0.50
C GLU A 155 -17.78 -14.02 -0.61
N ASN A 156 -17.33 -14.09 -1.87
CA ASN A 156 -18.21 -14.32 -3.03
C ASN A 156 -18.01 -15.68 -3.70
N THR A 157 -17.09 -16.51 -3.20
CA THR A 157 -16.86 -17.86 -3.74
C THR A 157 -16.85 -18.90 -2.63
N VAL A 158 -17.13 -20.16 -3.00
CA VAL A 158 -17.12 -21.31 -2.09
C VAL A 158 -16.29 -22.41 -2.72
N GLY A 159 -15.33 -22.94 -1.95
CA GLY A 159 -14.50 -24.08 -2.36
C GLY A 159 -13.46 -23.77 -3.45
N VAL A 160 -13.19 -22.49 -3.72
CA VAL A 160 -12.14 -22.09 -4.68
C VAL A 160 -10.78 -22.09 -3.99
N TRP A 161 -10.67 -21.35 -2.88
CA TRP A 161 -9.52 -21.35 -1.98
C TRP A 161 -9.91 -21.88 -0.60
N ASP A 162 -8.94 -22.47 0.08
CA ASP A 162 -9.07 -23.03 1.42
C ASP A 162 -8.59 -22.03 2.50
N GLY A 163 -7.70 -21.09 2.15
CA GLY A 163 -7.24 -20.02 3.04
C GLY A 163 -6.82 -18.72 2.33
N TYR A 164 -6.68 -17.64 3.09
CA TYR A 164 -6.53 -16.27 2.57
C TYR A 164 -5.50 -15.46 3.36
N VAL A 165 -4.68 -14.67 2.66
CA VAL A 165 -3.73 -13.73 3.25
C VAL A 165 -3.83 -12.36 2.57
N PRO A 166 -4.92 -11.60 2.79
CA PRO A 166 -4.96 -10.21 2.33
C PRO A 166 -4.03 -9.35 3.20
N TYR A 167 -3.37 -8.36 2.60
CA TYR A 167 -2.46 -7.48 3.32
C TYR A 167 -2.66 -6.00 2.97
N VAL A 168 -2.22 -5.11 3.86
CA VAL A 168 -2.38 -3.64 3.75
C VAL A 168 -3.77 -3.23 3.27
N ILE A 169 -4.81 -3.66 4.00
CA ILE A 169 -6.19 -3.66 3.49
C ILE A 169 -6.93 -2.36 3.78
N GLY A 170 -7.84 -1.98 2.88
CA GLY A 170 -8.81 -0.92 3.13
C GLY A 170 -10.18 -1.47 3.57
N SER A 171 -10.95 -0.65 4.29
CA SER A 171 -12.40 -0.82 4.44
C SER A 171 -13.16 -0.17 3.27
N PRO A 172 -14.49 -0.32 3.19
CA PRO A 172 -15.31 0.34 2.19
C PRO A 172 -15.26 1.87 2.20
N MET A 173 -14.73 2.49 3.26
CA MET A 173 -14.58 3.95 3.34
C MET A 173 -13.15 4.44 3.16
N SER A 174 -12.19 3.55 2.92
CA SER A 174 -10.77 3.91 2.75
C SER A 174 -10.52 4.76 1.49
N ILE A 175 -10.97 4.28 0.33
CA ILE A 175 -10.83 4.96 -0.96
C ILE A 175 -12.08 5.82 -1.22
N PRO A 176 -11.96 7.11 -1.60
CA PRO A 176 -10.73 7.91 -1.70
C PRO A 176 -10.34 8.60 -0.38
N ASN A 177 -11.10 8.43 0.70
CA ASN A 177 -11.07 9.31 1.87
C ASN A 177 -9.74 9.34 2.65
N CYS A 178 -9.00 8.23 2.73
CA CYS A 178 -7.65 8.20 3.31
C CYS A 178 -6.70 9.11 2.51
N PHE A 179 -6.78 9.07 1.18
CA PHE A 179 -5.98 9.93 0.33
C PHE A 179 -6.38 11.40 0.47
N THR A 180 -7.68 11.71 0.53
CA THR A 180 -8.12 13.11 0.64
C THR A 180 -7.67 13.75 1.95
N ALA A 181 -7.83 13.04 3.07
CA ALA A 181 -7.37 13.49 4.38
C ALA A 181 -5.85 13.73 4.40
N ARG A 182 -5.05 12.82 3.83
CA ARG A 182 -3.60 13.03 3.70
C ARG A 182 -3.26 14.24 2.85
N MET A 183 -3.86 14.37 1.67
CA MET A 183 -3.56 15.47 0.74
C MET A 183 -3.94 16.83 1.34
N HIS A 184 -5.00 16.90 2.15
CA HIS A 184 -5.33 18.09 2.93
C HIS A 184 -4.19 18.47 3.89
N ALA A 185 -3.75 17.50 4.71
CA ALA A 185 -2.67 17.73 5.67
C ALA A 185 -1.34 18.09 5.00
N LEU A 186 -0.98 17.42 3.89
CA LEU A 186 0.21 17.75 3.10
C LEU A 186 0.20 19.20 2.63
N ARG A 187 -0.95 19.70 2.15
CA ARG A 187 -1.05 21.10 1.72
C ARG A 187 -0.91 22.07 2.89
N ILE A 188 -1.61 21.83 3.99
CA ILE A 188 -1.66 22.76 5.13
C ILE A 188 -0.33 22.77 5.89
N LEU A 189 0.31 21.61 6.09
CA LEU A 189 1.48 21.44 6.96
C LEU A 189 2.83 21.47 6.23
N ARG A 190 2.85 21.78 4.91
CA ARG A 190 4.04 21.72 4.05
C ARG A 190 5.30 22.40 4.62
N ASP A 191 5.12 23.47 5.38
CA ASP A 191 6.22 24.25 5.97
C ASP A 191 6.53 23.86 7.43
N ARG A 192 5.85 22.85 7.97
CA ARG A 192 5.89 22.44 9.40
C ARG A 192 6.37 21.03 9.64
N PHE A 193 6.37 20.17 8.63
CA PHE A 193 6.67 18.76 8.82
C PHE A 193 8.04 18.47 9.44
N ASP A 194 9.07 19.27 9.20
CA ASP A 194 10.38 19.04 9.84
C ASP A 194 10.32 19.17 11.37
N GLY A 195 9.54 20.12 11.88
CA GLY A 195 9.30 20.27 13.32
C GLY A 195 8.45 19.11 13.87
N ILE A 196 7.41 18.70 13.13
CA ILE A 196 6.55 17.56 13.49
C ILE A 196 7.38 16.27 13.58
N VAL A 197 8.25 16.04 12.59
CA VAL A 197 9.11 14.86 12.52
C VAL A 197 10.12 14.90 13.67
N ASP A 198 10.83 16.01 13.89
CA ASP A 198 11.82 16.11 14.97
C ASP A 198 11.21 15.92 16.37
N ALA A 199 9.96 16.38 16.58
CA ALA A 199 9.21 16.17 17.81
C ALA A 199 8.98 14.68 18.12
N LEU A 200 8.83 13.85 17.08
CA LEU A 200 8.53 12.42 17.16
C LEU A 200 9.79 11.52 17.08
N GLU A 201 10.94 12.10 16.72
CA GLU A 201 12.22 11.41 16.72
C GLU A 201 12.72 11.10 18.15
N PRO A 202 13.64 10.13 18.33
CA PRO A 202 14.19 9.79 19.64
C PRO A 202 14.73 11.01 20.40
N GLY A 203 14.21 11.27 21.60
CA GLY A 203 14.59 12.43 22.41
C GLY A 203 14.10 13.78 21.88
N GLY A 204 13.11 13.79 20.97
CA GLY A 204 12.33 14.96 20.59
C GLY A 204 11.41 15.46 21.71
N SER A 205 10.64 16.52 21.43
CA SER A 205 9.72 17.13 22.41
C SER A 205 8.57 16.20 22.81
N GLY A 206 8.20 15.25 21.95
CA GLY A 206 6.99 14.44 22.08
C GLY A 206 5.69 15.20 21.73
N ASP A 207 5.78 16.49 21.39
CA ASP A 207 4.63 17.33 21.04
C ASP A 207 4.71 17.74 19.55
N PRO A 208 3.94 17.09 18.67
CA PRO A 208 3.92 17.38 17.24
C PRO A 208 3.15 18.67 16.91
N PHE A 209 2.45 19.28 17.87
CA PHE A 209 1.68 20.52 17.67
C PHE A 209 2.49 21.78 17.97
N LEU A 210 3.72 21.61 18.48
CA LEU A 210 4.58 22.73 18.85
C LEU A 210 4.86 23.64 17.65
N GLY A 211 4.45 24.90 17.75
CA GLY A 211 4.68 25.92 16.73
C GLY A 211 3.68 25.93 15.57
N LEU A 212 2.63 25.09 15.63
CA LEU A 212 1.52 25.14 14.68
C LEU A 212 0.54 26.27 15.04
N ASP A 213 -0.03 26.91 14.02
CA ASP A 213 -1.19 27.78 14.19
C ASP A 213 -2.50 26.98 14.31
N GLU A 214 -3.64 27.68 14.37
CA GLU A 214 -4.95 27.05 14.53
C GLU A 214 -5.36 26.17 13.34
N GLU A 215 -5.10 26.61 12.10
CA GLU A 215 -5.45 25.84 10.89
C GLU A 215 -4.53 24.63 10.75
N GLU A 216 -3.23 24.81 11.01
CA GLU A 216 -2.23 23.77 11.01
C GLU A 216 -2.52 22.70 12.09
N ALA A 217 -2.80 23.11 13.32
CA ALA A 217 -3.15 22.19 14.40
C ALA A 217 -4.46 21.44 14.13
N ALA A 218 -5.46 22.09 13.53
CA ALA A 218 -6.70 21.45 13.13
C ALA A 218 -6.48 20.40 12.03
N ALA A 219 -5.69 20.72 11.00
CA ALA A 219 -5.37 19.77 9.93
C ALA A 219 -4.60 18.54 10.45
N LEU A 220 -3.62 18.74 11.34
CA LEU A 220 -2.88 17.64 11.96
C LEU A 220 -3.79 16.78 12.85
N THR A 221 -4.69 17.40 13.62
CA THR A 221 -5.67 16.68 14.44
C THR A 221 -6.61 15.84 13.57
N GLU A 222 -7.16 16.43 12.50
CA GLU A 222 -8.13 15.77 11.62
C GLU A 222 -7.53 14.53 10.95
N VAL A 223 -6.36 14.67 10.31
CA VAL A 223 -5.71 13.55 9.60
C VAL A 223 -5.25 12.44 10.56
N THR A 224 -4.80 12.81 11.76
CA THR A 224 -4.45 11.85 12.81
C THR A 224 -5.70 11.11 13.29
N ARG A 225 -6.81 11.79 13.52
CA ARG A 225 -8.07 11.17 13.94
C ARG A 225 -8.72 10.32 12.86
N MET A 226 -8.47 10.65 11.59
CA MET A 226 -8.82 9.80 10.45
C MET A 226 -8.01 8.50 10.41
N GLY A 227 -6.87 8.45 11.10
CA GLY A 227 -6.05 7.26 11.28
C GLY A 227 -4.70 7.27 10.57
N PHE A 228 -4.30 8.39 9.96
CA PHE A 228 -2.96 8.51 9.40
C PHE A 228 -1.92 8.32 10.52
N PRO A 229 -0.93 7.43 10.37
CA PRO A 229 0.05 7.21 11.43
C PRO A 229 0.94 8.43 11.59
N LEU A 230 0.85 9.10 12.74
CA LEU A 230 1.58 10.34 12.99
C LEU A 230 3.11 10.18 12.79
N ARG A 231 3.65 9.01 13.13
CA ARG A 231 5.07 8.66 12.92
C ARG A 231 5.47 8.62 11.44
N SER A 232 4.53 8.45 10.51
CA SER A 232 4.83 8.28 9.08
C SER A 232 5.22 9.58 8.37
N TRP A 233 5.02 10.75 9.01
CA TRP A 233 5.36 12.05 8.44
C TRP A 233 6.84 12.24 8.09
N PHE A 234 7.77 11.37 8.52
CA PHE A 234 9.18 11.44 8.09
C PHE A 234 9.35 11.40 6.56
N ALA A 235 8.40 10.79 5.84
CA ALA A 235 8.43 10.65 4.40
C ALA A 235 7.66 11.76 3.67
N HIS A 236 7.26 12.85 4.34
CA HIS A 236 6.40 13.90 3.76
C HIS A 236 6.89 14.45 2.40
N ARG A 237 8.21 14.49 2.18
CA ARG A 237 8.85 15.00 0.96
C ARG A 237 8.63 14.13 -0.28
N THR A 238 8.35 12.86 -0.08
CA THR A 238 8.19 11.87 -1.15
C THR A 238 6.75 11.35 -1.22
N MET A 239 5.87 11.77 -0.30
CA MET A 239 4.44 11.48 -0.36
C MET A 239 3.75 12.26 -1.48
N GLY A 240 3.37 11.55 -2.54
CA GLY A 240 2.60 12.09 -3.66
C GLY A 240 1.10 11.78 -3.61
N MET A 241 0.43 12.01 -4.75
CA MET A 241 -0.98 11.63 -4.93
C MET A 241 -1.20 10.12 -4.88
N HIS A 242 -0.20 9.33 -5.30
CA HIS A 242 -0.30 7.88 -5.36
C HIS A 242 -1.56 7.45 -6.15
N GLY A 243 -2.28 6.42 -5.69
CA GLY A 243 -3.53 5.95 -6.27
C GLY A 243 -4.62 7.00 -6.44
N LEU A 244 -4.59 8.13 -5.72
CA LEU A 244 -5.54 9.24 -5.92
C LEU A 244 -5.52 9.76 -7.37
N ALA A 245 -4.38 9.68 -8.05
CA ALA A 245 -4.25 10.06 -9.46
C ALA A 245 -5.21 9.30 -10.38
N VAL A 246 -5.43 8.01 -10.09
CA VAL A 246 -6.32 7.12 -10.84
C VAL A 246 -7.77 7.24 -10.35
N LEU A 247 -7.96 7.51 -9.04
CA LEU A 247 -9.28 7.58 -8.42
C LEU A 247 -10.02 8.88 -8.71
N TYR A 248 -9.29 10.00 -8.84
CA TYR A 248 -9.88 11.33 -8.99
C TYR A 248 -10.85 11.44 -10.19
N PRO A 249 -10.52 10.96 -11.40
CA PRO A 249 -11.48 10.94 -12.52
C PRO A 249 -12.77 10.17 -12.19
N GLY A 250 -12.67 9.07 -11.44
CA GLY A 250 -13.82 8.29 -10.99
C GLY A 250 -14.70 9.04 -9.99
N VAL A 251 -14.10 9.73 -9.00
CA VAL A 251 -14.84 10.59 -8.06
C VAL A 251 -15.60 11.67 -8.83
N ARG A 252 -14.93 12.31 -9.80
CA ARG A 252 -15.54 13.36 -10.61
C ARG A 252 -16.67 12.87 -11.52
N ALA A 253 -16.56 11.65 -12.03
CA ALA A 253 -17.65 11.04 -12.80
C ALA A 253 -18.87 10.69 -11.93
N MET A 254 -18.64 10.23 -10.69
CA MET A 254 -19.71 9.81 -9.78
C MET A 254 -20.43 10.97 -9.06
N ASP A 255 -19.70 12.03 -8.70
CA ASP A 255 -20.25 13.21 -8.01
C ASP A 255 -19.84 14.51 -8.73
N PRO A 256 -20.32 14.73 -9.97
CA PRO A 256 -19.86 15.83 -10.80
C PRO A 256 -20.20 17.21 -10.23
N SER A 257 -21.32 17.35 -9.50
CA SER A 257 -21.72 18.65 -8.94
C SER A 257 -20.90 19.05 -7.72
N TYR A 258 -20.22 18.13 -7.03
CA TYR A 258 -19.42 18.46 -5.84
C TYR A 258 -18.38 19.55 -6.11
N PHE A 259 -17.74 19.48 -7.26
CA PHE A 259 -16.65 20.39 -7.60
C PHE A 259 -17.13 21.83 -7.80
N ASP A 260 -18.38 22.03 -8.20
CA ASP A 260 -19.00 23.36 -8.28
C ASP A 260 -19.65 23.77 -6.95
N ASP A 261 -20.32 22.82 -6.28
CA ASP A 261 -20.96 23.03 -4.97
C ASP A 261 -19.94 23.45 -3.91
N PHE A 262 -18.74 22.86 -3.94
CA PHE A 262 -17.65 23.17 -3.00
C PHE A 262 -17.31 24.67 -2.97
N TRP A 263 -17.38 25.34 -4.13
CA TRP A 263 -17.06 26.76 -4.26
C TRP A 263 -18.27 27.69 -4.12
N SER A 264 -19.50 27.16 -4.14
CA SER A 264 -20.71 27.97 -4.29
C SER A 264 -21.79 27.75 -3.23
N VAL A 265 -21.79 26.61 -2.54
CA VAL A 265 -22.82 26.24 -1.55
C VAL A 265 -22.27 26.41 -0.12
N PRO A 266 -22.90 27.26 0.72
CA PRO A 266 -22.48 27.48 2.11
C PRO A 266 -22.30 26.18 2.91
N GLY A 267 -21.32 26.17 3.81
CA GLY A 267 -20.93 25.00 4.59
C GLY A 267 -19.83 24.15 3.93
N HIS A 268 -19.46 24.44 2.68
CA HIS A 268 -18.24 23.90 2.06
C HIS A 268 -17.09 24.89 2.25
N LEU A 269 -15.88 24.35 2.50
CA LEU A 269 -14.70 25.16 2.82
C LEU A 269 -14.38 26.21 1.74
N GLY A 270 -14.61 25.88 0.46
CA GLY A 270 -14.40 26.81 -0.66
C GLY A 270 -15.40 27.97 -0.70
N ALA A 271 -16.67 27.72 -0.35
CA ALA A 271 -17.73 28.73 -0.34
C ALA A 271 -17.68 29.63 0.89
N ASP A 272 -17.31 29.06 2.06
CA ASP A 272 -17.22 29.81 3.32
C ASP A 272 -15.94 30.66 3.41
N GLY A 273 -14.94 30.35 2.57
CA GLY A 273 -13.69 31.07 2.45
C GLY A 273 -12.62 30.58 3.44
N SER A 274 -11.42 30.29 2.93
CA SER A 274 -10.23 30.03 3.73
C SER A 274 -9.04 30.79 3.13
N PRO A 275 -8.31 31.59 3.92
CA PRO A 275 -7.11 32.27 3.43
C PRO A 275 -6.08 31.31 2.80
N SER A 276 -6.00 30.07 3.29
CA SER A 276 -5.09 29.07 2.73
C SER A 276 -5.56 28.58 1.35
N LEU A 277 -6.87 28.42 1.14
CA LEU A 277 -7.43 28.07 -0.17
C LEU A 277 -7.25 29.19 -1.19
N ASP A 278 -7.58 30.43 -0.82
CA ASP A 278 -7.44 31.58 -1.72
C ASP A 278 -5.99 31.78 -2.15
N ARG A 279 -5.05 31.58 -1.22
CA ARG A 279 -3.61 31.63 -1.50
C ARG A 279 -3.16 30.51 -2.43
N ASP A 280 -3.65 29.28 -2.24
CA ASP A 280 -3.14 28.09 -2.93
C ASP A 280 -3.88 27.79 -4.26
N ARG A 281 -4.95 28.53 -4.57
CA ARG A 281 -5.76 28.31 -5.79
C ARG A 281 -5.08 28.86 -7.04
N VAL A 282 -4.92 28.00 -8.03
CA VAL A 282 -4.35 28.30 -9.35
C VAL A 282 -5.41 28.03 -10.42
N GLN A 283 -5.69 29.05 -11.25
CA GLN A 283 -6.44 28.94 -12.49
C GLN A 283 -5.67 29.72 -13.55
N LEU A 284 -4.82 29.03 -14.30
CA LEU A 284 -3.88 29.64 -15.25
C LEU A 284 -4.27 29.28 -16.69
N PRO A 285 -4.96 30.18 -17.42
CA PRO A 285 -5.10 30.06 -18.86
C PRO A 285 -3.71 30.05 -19.51
N THR A 286 -3.47 29.08 -20.39
CA THR A 286 -2.17 28.86 -21.02
C THR A 286 -2.31 28.17 -22.39
N ARG A 287 -1.19 27.84 -23.00
CA ARG A 287 -1.10 26.96 -24.16
C ARG A 287 0.04 25.95 -24.01
N ILE A 288 -0.13 24.79 -24.64
CA ILE A 288 0.93 23.79 -24.77
C ILE A 288 1.97 24.31 -25.76
N VAL A 289 3.23 24.42 -25.33
CA VAL A 289 4.36 24.81 -26.19
C VAL A 289 5.05 23.57 -26.75
N GLU A 290 5.14 22.52 -25.96
CA GLU A 290 5.91 21.32 -26.28
C GLU A 290 5.30 20.09 -25.59
N LEU A 291 5.34 18.95 -26.27
CA LEU A 291 5.04 17.64 -25.70
C LEU A 291 6.36 16.97 -25.34
N LEU A 292 6.49 16.49 -24.11
CA LEU A 292 7.75 16.00 -23.56
C LEU A 292 7.66 14.50 -23.27
N GLY A 293 8.66 13.76 -23.71
CA GLY A 293 8.91 12.38 -23.30
C GLY A 293 9.85 12.29 -22.09
N ALA A 294 10.05 11.06 -21.60
CA ALA A 294 10.91 10.80 -20.44
C ALA A 294 12.36 11.25 -20.65
N ALA A 295 12.88 11.09 -21.87
CA ALA A 295 14.24 11.51 -22.22
C ALA A 295 14.40 13.04 -22.18
N ASP A 296 13.36 13.79 -22.57
CA ASP A 296 13.38 15.26 -22.55
C ASP A 296 13.42 15.78 -21.10
N LEU A 297 12.66 15.15 -20.20
CA LEU A 297 12.69 15.48 -18.77
C LEU A 297 14.05 15.18 -18.16
N ALA A 298 14.63 14.03 -18.46
CA ALA A 298 15.97 13.67 -18.00
C ALA A 298 17.04 14.66 -18.51
N ALA A 299 16.97 15.06 -19.78
CA ALA A 299 17.87 16.06 -20.36
C ALA A 299 17.71 17.45 -19.71
N ALA A 300 16.51 17.80 -19.26
CA ALA A 300 16.20 19.02 -18.53
C ALA A 300 16.56 18.95 -17.02
N GLY A 301 17.00 17.80 -16.52
CA GLY A 301 17.24 17.60 -15.08
C GLY A 301 15.95 17.63 -14.24
N ILE A 302 14.81 17.36 -14.86
CA ILE A 302 13.51 17.30 -14.19
C ILE A 302 13.27 15.86 -13.77
N ASP A 303 13.17 15.64 -12.46
CA ASP A 303 12.68 14.38 -11.92
C ASP A 303 11.15 14.34 -12.00
N PRO A 304 10.56 13.48 -12.85
CA PRO A 304 9.11 13.36 -12.97
C PRO A 304 8.46 12.72 -11.74
N GLY A 305 9.24 12.11 -10.84
CA GLY A 305 8.73 11.20 -9.81
C GLY A 305 8.10 9.95 -10.43
N ASP A 306 7.14 9.38 -9.71
CA ASP A 306 6.39 8.19 -10.14
C ASP A 306 5.61 8.44 -11.43
N ARG A 307 5.76 7.53 -12.40
CA ARG A 307 5.12 7.66 -13.71
C ARG A 307 4.21 6.49 -14.07
N PRO A 308 3.16 6.74 -14.88
CA PRO A 308 2.41 5.66 -15.50
C PRO A 308 3.29 4.76 -16.37
N GLY A 309 3.01 3.45 -16.38
CA GLY A 309 3.72 2.46 -17.19
C GLY A 309 4.96 1.83 -16.53
N GLU A 310 5.07 1.97 -15.21
CA GLU A 310 6.20 1.50 -14.38
C GLU A 310 5.76 0.59 -13.23
N SER A 311 4.55 0.02 -13.30
CA SER A 311 4.04 -0.93 -12.31
C SER A 311 4.82 -2.25 -12.32
N THR A 312 5.15 -2.76 -11.14
CA THR A 312 5.57 -4.15 -10.88
C THR A 312 4.43 -5.01 -10.36
N GLY A 313 3.19 -4.51 -10.39
CA GLY A 313 2.01 -5.21 -9.86
C GLY A 313 1.96 -5.29 -8.34
N ALA A 314 2.86 -4.59 -7.66
CA ALA A 314 3.00 -4.55 -6.21
C ALA A 314 1.93 -3.65 -5.57
N ALA A 315 1.71 -3.79 -4.26
CA ALA A 315 0.63 -3.09 -3.54
C ALA A 315 0.73 -1.56 -3.69
N ASP A 316 1.95 -1.02 -3.67
CA ASP A 316 2.23 0.42 -3.68
C ASP A 316 2.39 1.00 -5.11
N ASP A 317 2.69 0.20 -6.12
CA ASP A 317 2.96 0.74 -7.46
C ASP A 317 1.95 0.35 -8.54
N ALA A 318 1.01 -0.56 -8.23
CA ALA A 318 0.03 -1.04 -9.20
C ALA A 318 -0.80 0.08 -9.86
N TRP A 319 -1.04 1.20 -9.18
CA TRP A 319 -1.75 2.36 -9.72
C TRP A 319 -1.05 3.00 -10.93
N ARG A 320 0.27 2.76 -11.10
CA ARG A 320 1.04 3.24 -12.25
C ARG A 320 0.63 2.51 -13.54
N GLY A 321 0.13 1.27 -13.44
CA GLY A 321 -0.16 0.39 -14.57
C GLY A 321 1.08 0.10 -15.45
N THR A 322 0.91 -0.76 -16.47
CA THR A 322 1.98 -1.11 -17.42
C THR A 322 1.97 -0.29 -18.71
N SER A 323 0.89 0.45 -18.98
CA SER A 323 0.72 1.23 -20.21
C SER A 323 1.68 2.41 -20.28
N ARG A 324 2.60 2.38 -21.26
CA ARG A 324 3.56 3.46 -21.52
C ARG A 324 3.06 4.41 -22.59
N THR A 325 3.21 5.71 -22.34
CA THR A 325 2.91 6.79 -23.30
C THR A 325 4.19 7.51 -23.72
N PRO A 326 4.35 7.88 -25.00
CA PRO A 326 5.47 8.72 -25.44
C PRO A 326 5.48 10.11 -24.79
N VAL A 327 4.29 10.65 -24.48
CA VAL A 327 4.11 11.96 -23.86
C VAL A 327 3.84 11.76 -22.38
N VAL A 328 4.76 12.23 -21.54
CA VAL A 328 4.70 12.12 -20.07
C VAL A 328 4.55 13.48 -19.39
N ALA A 329 4.84 14.56 -20.11
CA ALA A 329 4.69 15.92 -19.62
C ALA A 329 4.39 16.88 -20.79
N VAL A 330 3.94 18.08 -20.46
CA VAL A 330 3.80 19.19 -21.41
C VAL A 330 4.50 20.42 -20.88
N ARG A 331 5.12 21.18 -21.77
CA ARG A 331 5.61 22.53 -21.48
C ARG A 331 4.51 23.55 -21.72
N LEU A 332 4.25 24.40 -20.75
CA LEU A 332 3.26 25.47 -20.80
C LEU A 332 3.91 26.78 -21.21
N ALA A 333 3.15 27.67 -21.86
CA ALA A 333 3.67 28.99 -22.22
C ALA A 333 3.78 29.93 -21.01
N GLU A 334 3.00 29.66 -19.97
CA GLU A 334 2.99 30.39 -18.72
C GLU A 334 3.30 29.42 -17.58
N ALA A 335 4.21 29.81 -16.69
CA ALA A 335 4.44 29.10 -15.43
C ALA A 335 3.50 29.65 -14.35
N PRO A 336 2.95 28.81 -13.46
CA PRO A 336 2.17 29.30 -12.33
C PRO A 336 3.08 30.07 -11.36
N SER A 337 2.53 31.12 -10.73
CA SER A 337 3.27 31.95 -9.77
C SER A 337 3.52 31.26 -8.43
N ILE A 338 2.80 30.17 -8.17
CA ILE A 338 2.91 29.30 -6.99
C ILE A 338 2.83 27.85 -7.46
N ASP A 339 3.38 26.93 -6.68
CA ASP A 339 3.23 25.50 -6.95
C ASP A 339 1.76 25.08 -6.68
N PRO A 340 1.00 24.64 -7.71
CA PRO A 340 -0.37 24.19 -7.52
C PRO A 340 -0.47 22.83 -6.81
N GLY A 341 0.64 22.10 -6.66
CA GLY A 341 0.67 20.70 -6.28
C GLY A 341 -0.01 19.84 -7.36
N ALA A 342 -1.06 19.14 -6.95
CA ALA A 342 -1.93 18.40 -7.87
C ALA A 342 -2.88 19.35 -8.61
N ALA A 343 -3.01 19.18 -9.93
CA ALA A 343 -3.86 20.03 -10.77
C ALA A 343 -4.51 19.25 -11.92
N GLU A 344 -5.39 19.92 -12.64
CA GLU A 344 -5.92 19.46 -13.91
C GLU A 344 -5.37 20.32 -15.04
N LEU A 345 -5.03 19.69 -16.17
CA LEU A 345 -4.88 20.39 -17.44
C LEU A 345 -6.20 20.26 -18.20
N VAL A 346 -6.98 21.33 -18.22
CA VAL A 346 -8.28 21.42 -18.92
C VAL A 346 -8.05 21.92 -20.34
N LEU A 347 -8.37 21.11 -21.34
CA LEU A 347 -8.07 21.41 -22.74
C LEU A 347 -9.19 22.25 -23.37
N GLY A 348 -8.84 23.44 -23.86
CA GLY A 348 -9.75 24.42 -24.46
C GLY A 348 -9.84 24.34 -25.98
N SER A 349 -8.86 23.74 -26.65
CA SER A 349 -8.85 23.51 -28.10
C SER A 349 -8.16 22.18 -28.45
N GLY A 350 -7.93 21.92 -29.75
CA GLY A 350 -7.25 20.72 -30.22
C GLY A 350 -8.12 19.46 -30.31
N GLY A 351 -7.47 18.32 -30.56
CA GLY A 351 -8.14 17.02 -30.72
C GLY A 351 -8.74 16.47 -29.43
N SER A 352 -8.30 16.99 -28.29
CA SER A 352 -8.72 16.59 -26.94
C SER A 352 -9.53 17.67 -26.21
N VAL A 353 -10.12 18.62 -26.95
CA VAL A 353 -10.95 19.70 -26.38
C VAL A 353 -12.02 19.20 -25.40
N GLY A 354 -12.19 19.92 -24.29
CA GLY A 354 -13.13 19.60 -23.22
C GLY A 354 -12.70 18.45 -22.30
N ARG A 355 -11.59 17.77 -22.62
CA ARG A 355 -10.99 16.73 -21.75
C ARG A 355 -10.13 17.37 -20.68
N ARG A 356 -9.88 16.59 -19.63
CA ARG A 356 -9.06 16.96 -18.49
C ARG A 356 -8.03 15.87 -18.26
N ILE A 357 -6.79 16.28 -18.03
CA ILE A 357 -5.69 15.39 -17.70
C ILE A 357 -5.24 15.70 -16.29
N VAL A 358 -5.07 14.69 -15.46
CA VAL A 358 -4.47 14.85 -14.13
C VAL A 358 -3.03 15.30 -14.31
N VAL A 359 -2.63 16.34 -13.60
CA VAL A 359 -1.24 16.80 -13.48
C VAL A 359 -0.77 16.42 -12.09
N THR A 360 0.21 15.52 -12.02
CA THR A 360 0.74 14.99 -10.75
C THR A 360 1.73 15.95 -10.09
N ARG A 361 2.39 16.77 -10.91
CA ARG A 361 3.41 17.73 -10.46
C ARG A 361 3.60 18.83 -11.50
N VAL A 362 3.99 20.01 -11.03
CA VAL A 362 4.45 21.11 -11.89
C VAL A 362 5.88 21.49 -11.48
N VAL A 363 6.78 21.58 -12.46
CA VAL A 363 8.17 22.00 -12.26
C VAL A 363 8.44 23.18 -13.19
N GLY A 364 8.37 24.39 -12.65
CA GLY A 364 8.45 25.62 -13.45
C GLY A 364 7.28 25.71 -14.43
N ASP A 365 7.57 25.68 -15.73
CA ASP A 365 6.60 25.68 -16.83
C ASP A 365 6.23 24.26 -17.32
N VAL A 366 6.75 23.21 -16.70
CA VAL A 366 6.50 21.82 -17.11
C VAL A 366 5.45 21.16 -16.22
N ALA A 367 4.35 20.72 -16.81
CA ALA A 367 3.31 19.93 -16.14
C ALA A 367 3.50 18.44 -16.43
N VAL A 368 3.79 17.65 -15.39
CA VAL A 368 3.93 16.19 -15.47
C VAL A 368 2.54 15.56 -15.43
N LEU A 369 2.24 14.74 -16.44
CA LEU A 369 0.92 14.14 -16.61
C LEU A 369 0.81 12.86 -15.79
N GLY A 370 -0.33 12.69 -15.11
CA GLY A 370 -0.75 11.44 -14.50
C GLY A 370 -1.39 10.48 -15.51
N PRO A 371 -1.94 9.36 -15.03
CA PRO A 371 -2.67 8.40 -15.86
C PRO A 371 -3.79 9.07 -16.67
N ALA A 372 -3.83 8.80 -17.97
CA ALA A 372 -4.83 9.33 -18.88
C ALA A 372 -5.10 8.35 -20.03
N GLU A 373 -6.32 8.40 -20.58
CA GLU A 373 -6.68 7.61 -21.75
C GLU A 373 -5.74 7.92 -22.93
N SER A 374 -5.19 6.89 -23.58
CA SER A 374 -4.24 7.07 -24.69
C SER A 374 -4.74 8.00 -25.79
N ARG A 375 -6.05 7.95 -26.11
CA ARG A 375 -6.67 8.83 -27.12
C ARG A 375 -6.57 10.31 -26.76
N VAL A 376 -6.64 10.64 -25.47
CA VAL A 376 -6.55 12.02 -24.97
C VAL A 376 -5.12 12.52 -25.14
N LEU A 377 -4.12 11.69 -24.81
CA LEU A 377 -2.71 12.03 -24.98
C LEU A 377 -2.31 12.15 -26.46
N THR A 378 -2.80 11.26 -27.33
CA THR A 378 -2.53 11.33 -28.79
C THR A 378 -3.20 12.52 -29.46
N GLY A 379 -4.23 13.09 -28.85
CA GLY A 379 -4.94 14.27 -29.36
C GLY A 379 -4.31 15.61 -28.96
N LEU A 380 -3.24 15.59 -28.16
CA LEU A 380 -2.49 16.78 -27.76
C LEU A 380 -1.58 17.29 -28.88
N ALA A 381 -1.48 18.61 -29.01
CA ALA A 381 -0.55 19.26 -29.91
C ALA A 381 0.03 20.54 -29.30
N ALA A 382 1.25 20.91 -29.75
CA ALA A 382 1.77 22.25 -29.51
C ALA A 382 0.84 23.29 -30.15
N GLY A 383 0.51 24.32 -29.38
CA GLY A 383 -0.46 25.37 -29.74
C GLY A 383 -1.85 25.17 -29.14
N ASP A 384 -2.17 24.00 -28.58
CA ASP A 384 -3.46 23.77 -27.91
C ASP A 384 -3.63 24.71 -26.73
N GLU A 385 -4.79 25.36 -26.65
CA GLU A 385 -5.18 26.19 -25.52
C GLU A 385 -5.58 25.28 -24.35
N ALA A 386 -5.12 25.62 -23.16
CA ALA A 386 -5.41 24.85 -21.95
C ALA A 386 -5.57 25.77 -20.74
N THR A 387 -6.08 25.23 -19.65
CA THR A 387 -6.05 25.88 -18.33
C THR A 387 -5.47 24.90 -17.32
N LEU A 388 -4.40 25.31 -16.64
CA LEU A 388 -3.90 24.60 -15.47
C LEU A 388 -4.74 25.04 -14.26
N ASP A 389 -5.54 24.13 -13.72
CA ASP A 389 -6.54 24.43 -12.67
C ASP A 389 -6.44 23.41 -11.52
N ASN A 390 -6.17 23.87 -10.30
CA ASN A 390 -6.15 23.00 -9.11
C ASN A 390 -7.43 23.09 -8.26
N SER A 391 -8.45 23.84 -8.69
CA SER A 391 -9.69 24.06 -7.93
C SER A 391 -10.40 22.74 -7.60
N GLY A 392 -10.34 21.76 -8.51
CA GLY A 392 -10.92 20.44 -8.28
C GLY A 392 -10.17 19.62 -7.22
N PHE A 393 -8.84 19.70 -7.19
CA PHE A 393 -8.02 19.03 -6.19
C PHE A 393 -8.13 19.70 -4.82
N LEU A 394 -8.22 21.03 -4.76
CA LEU A 394 -8.47 21.75 -3.51
C LEU A 394 -9.82 21.36 -2.90
N ALA A 395 -10.87 21.19 -3.71
CA ALA A 395 -12.14 20.64 -3.25
C ALA A 395 -11.96 19.21 -2.72
N LEU A 396 -11.35 18.34 -3.53
CA LEU A 396 -11.18 16.92 -3.23
C LEU A 396 -10.47 16.67 -1.90
N GLN A 397 -9.50 17.50 -1.52
CA GLN A 397 -8.76 17.38 -0.25
C GLN A 397 -9.67 17.35 0.98
N THR A 398 -10.89 17.87 0.91
CA THR A 398 -11.84 17.84 2.04
C THR A 398 -13.06 16.95 1.79
N TYR A 399 -13.04 16.15 0.72
CA TYR A 399 -14.19 15.34 0.31
C TYR A 399 -14.65 14.35 1.39
N HIS A 400 -13.72 13.79 2.18
CA HIS A 400 -14.03 12.87 3.28
C HIS A 400 -14.98 13.47 4.34
N ARG A 401 -14.99 14.79 4.51
CA ARG A 401 -15.91 15.51 5.40
C ARG A 401 -17.38 15.42 4.94
N HIS A 402 -17.58 15.20 3.63
CA HIS A 402 -18.88 15.12 2.96
C HIS A 402 -19.29 13.68 2.61
N GLN A 403 -18.58 12.70 3.17
CA GLN A 403 -18.74 11.27 2.95
C GLN A 403 -18.98 10.53 4.28
N VAL A 404 -19.75 11.13 5.20
CA VAL A 404 -19.98 10.59 6.54
C VAL A 404 -20.77 9.28 6.46
N PRO A 405 -20.18 8.11 6.81
CA PRO A 405 -20.83 6.81 6.68
C PRO A 405 -21.75 6.52 7.89
N SER A 406 -22.09 5.25 8.14
CA SER A 406 -22.73 4.81 9.38
C SER A 406 -21.74 4.73 10.56
N ALA A 407 -22.25 4.56 11.78
CA ALA A 407 -21.52 4.75 13.04
C ALA A 407 -20.41 3.71 13.31
N GLU A 408 -20.35 2.61 12.55
CA GLU A 408 -19.28 1.61 12.65
C GLU A 408 -17.91 2.14 12.18
N PHE A 409 -17.86 3.30 11.53
CA PHE A 409 -16.63 3.99 11.17
C PHE A 409 -16.39 5.17 12.13
N SER A 410 -16.00 4.85 13.37
CA SER A 410 -15.89 5.82 14.47
C SER A 410 -14.93 7.00 14.19
N VAL A 411 -13.96 6.85 13.29
CA VAL A 411 -13.07 7.95 12.89
C VAL A 411 -13.80 9.13 12.24
N TRP A 412 -15.01 8.91 11.71
CA TRP A 412 -15.87 9.98 11.17
C TRP A 412 -16.69 10.70 12.24
N ASP A 413 -16.69 10.25 13.50
CA ASP A 413 -17.48 10.90 14.56
C ASP A 413 -17.03 12.34 14.82
N GLN A 414 -15.79 12.68 14.48
CA GLN A 414 -15.28 14.06 14.48
C GLN A 414 -16.06 15.02 13.55
N PHE A 415 -16.79 14.48 12.56
CA PHE A 415 -17.62 15.25 11.63
C PHE A 415 -19.10 15.20 12.00
N ARG A 416 -19.45 14.75 13.20
CA ARG A 416 -20.83 14.71 13.72
C ARG A 416 -21.01 15.69 14.86
N ASN A 417 -22.23 16.18 15.00
CA ASN A 417 -22.66 16.87 16.22
C ASN A 417 -22.97 15.86 17.35
N SER A 418 -23.29 16.36 18.54
CA SER A 418 -23.66 15.51 19.69
C SER A 418 -24.92 14.67 19.49
N GLY A 419 -25.74 14.98 18.48
CA GLY A 419 -26.92 14.22 18.07
C GLY A 419 -26.61 13.14 17.01
N GLY A 420 -25.36 13.03 16.54
CA GLY A 420 -24.94 12.09 15.51
C GLY A 420 -25.14 12.57 14.07
N GLU A 421 -25.67 13.78 13.87
CA GLU A 421 -25.89 14.35 12.54
C GLU A 421 -24.58 14.95 12.00
N PRO A 422 -24.30 14.82 10.69
CA PRO A 422 -23.13 15.42 10.06
C PRO A 422 -23.08 16.95 10.24
N LEU A 423 -21.89 17.48 10.57
CA LEU A 423 -21.63 18.92 10.64
C LEU A 423 -21.51 19.55 9.24
N PRO A 424 -20.73 18.99 8.29
CA PRO A 424 -20.62 19.53 6.95
C PRO A 424 -21.80 19.10 6.06
N PRO A 425 -22.12 19.84 4.98
CA PRO A 425 -23.07 19.38 3.97
C PRO A 425 -22.69 18.00 3.44
N GLN A 426 -23.64 17.08 3.29
CA GLN A 426 -23.35 15.73 2.80
C GLN A 426 -23.73 15.57 1.33
N ARG A 427 -23.01 14.69 0.63
CA ARG A 427 -23.26 14.34 -0.78
C ARG A 427 -24.36 13.28 -0.89
N PRO A 428 -25.07 13.21 -2.03
CA PRO A 428 -26.19 12.27 -2.19
C PRO A 428 -25.76 10.79 -2.24
N LEU A 429 -24.47 10.50 -2.44
CA LEU A 429 -23.92 9.14 -2.40
C LEU A 429 -22.61 9.08 -1.61
N LEU A 430 -22.32 7.90 -1.06
CA LEU A 430 -21.01 7.53 -0.57
C LEU A 430 -20.25 6.83 -1.69
N VAL A 431 -19.15 7.41 -2.16
CA VAL A 431 -18.38 6.84 -3.29
C VAL A 431 -17.50 5.67 -2.85
N GLY A 432 -17.09 5.63 -1.58
CA GLY A 432 -16.19 4.60 -1.08
C GLY A 432 -16.73 3.17 -1.25
N PRO A 433 -17.97 2.89 -0.81
CA PRO A 433 -18.57 1.57 -0.99
C PRO A 433 -18.70 1.17 -2.47
N ILE A 434 -18.84 2.14 -3.39
CA ILE A 434 -18.88 1.89 -4.83
C ILE A 434 -17.49 1.46 -5.33
N PHE A 435 -16.43 2.17 -4.95
CA PHE A 435 -15.06 1.77 -5.29
C PHE A 435 -14.69 0.40 -4.70
N ALA A 436 -15.03 0.16 -3.42
CA ALA A 436 -14.78 -1.11 -2.77
C ALA A 436 -15.53 -2.25 -3.47
N ALA A 437 -16.80 -2.05 -3.85
CA ALA A 437 -17.54 -3.04 -4.63
C ALA A 437 -16.98 -3.24 -6.05
N GLY A 438 -16.42 -2.20 -6.68
CA GLY A 438 -15.73 -2.33 -7.96
C GLY A 438 -14.48 -3.22 -7.87
N ALA A 439 -13.73 -3.12 -6.78
CA ALA A 439 -12.52 -3.94 -6.57
C ALA A 439 -12.82 -5.34 -6.02
N ALA A 440 -13.74 -5.48 -5.06
CA ALA A 440 -14.03 -6.74 -4.37
C ALA A 440 -15.26 -7.49 -4.95
N GLY A 441 -15.99 -6.88 -5.89
CA GLY A 441 -17.23 -7.40 -6.47
C GLY A 441 -18.46 -7.15 -5.59
N THR A 442 -18.24 -6.87 -4.30
CA THR A 442 -19.25 -6.51 -3.30
C THR A 442 -18.63 -5.61 -2.23
N VAL A 443 -19.48 -4.96 -1.42
CA VAL A 443 -19.01 -4.31 -0.20
C VAL A 443 -18.62 -5.39 0.81
N GLN A 444 -17.41 -5.30 1.36
CA GLN A 444 -16.88 -6.26 2.35
C GLN A 444 -17.87 -6.44 3.52
N SER A 445 -18.14 -7.69 3.84
CA SER A 445 -19.14 -8.11 4.81
C SER A 445 -18.55 -8.82 6.02
N GLY A 446 -17.33 -9.36 5.93
CA GLY A 446 -16.72 -10.19 6.97
C GLY A 446 -17.20 -11.65 6.95
N ARG A 447 -17.97 -12.07 5.92
CA ARG A 447 -18.48 -13.44 5.79
C ARG A 447 -17.67 -14.24 4.79
N PHE A 448 -16.74 -15.05 5.29
CA PHE A 448 -15.93 -15.92 4.47
C PHE A 448 -15.91 -17.37 5.01
N ASP A 449 -15.61 -18.33 4.14
CA ASP A 449 -15.29 -19.72 4.50
C ASP A 449 -13.76 -19.94 4.55
N GLY A 450 -13.28 -20.99 5.21
CA GLY A 450 -11.84 -21.25 5.35
C GLY A 450 -11.17 -20.45 6.48
N ARG A 451 -9.87 -20.21 6.36
CA ARG A 451 -9.02 -19.53 7.36
C ARG A 451 -8.34 -18.29 6.76
N MET A 452 -8.16 -17.24 7.56
CA MET A 452 -7.57 -15.99 7.09
C MET A 452 -6.53 -15.42 8.07
N ILE A 453 -5.42 -14.92 7.53
CA ILE A 453 -4.44 -14.10 8.26
C ILE A 453 -4.31 -12.76 7.53
N VAL A 454 -4.77 -11.68 8.14
CA VAL A 454 -4.57 -10.31 7.62
C VAL A 454 -3.22 -9.80 8.11
N VAL A 455 -2.38 -9.29 7.20
CA VAL A 455 -1.11 -8.63 7.54
C VAL A 455 -1.25 -7.13 7.28
N GLU A 456 -1.12 -6.31 8.31
CA GLU A 456 -1.37 -4.87 8.25
C GLU A 456 -0.14 -4.09 8.72
N SER A 457 0.09 -2.90 8.16
CA SER A 457 1.29 -2.09 8.42
C SER A 457 0.97 -0.88 9.30
N LEU A 458 1.66 -0.71 10.44
CA LEU A 458 1.35 0.37 11.39
C LEU A 458 1.76 1.78 10.92
N LEU A 459 2.66 1.90 9.94
CA LEU A 459 3.05 3.19 9.34
C LEU A 459 2.44 3.41 7.96
N ASP A 460 1.47 2.59 7.56
CA ASP A 460 0.80 2.69 6.28
C ASP A 460 0.10 4.05 6.10
N ARG A 461 0.43 4.70 4.99
CA ARG A 461 -0.01 6.05 4.63
C ARG A 461 -1.11 6.07 3.58
N GLU A 462 -1.45 4.92 3.00
CA GLU A 462 -2.47 4.72 1.96
C GLU A 462 -3.68 3.96 2.52
N ALA A 463 -3.44 2.91 3.31
CA ALA A 463 -4.43 2.06 3.97
C ALA A 463 -4.21 2.09 5.50
N TYR A 464 -4.91 2.97 6.21
CA TYR A 464 -4.64 3.18 7.63
C TYR A 464 -4.85 1.91 8.47
N PRO A 465 -4.07 1.67 9.53
CA PRO A 465 -4.05 0.34 10.16
C PRO A 465 -5.38 -0.09 10.83
N TRP A 466 -6.22 0.88 11.22
CA TRP A 466 -7.53 0.59 11.83
C TRP A 466 -8.53 -0.07 10.87
N GLN A 467 -8.26 -0.02 9.56
CA GLN A 467 -9.12 -0.63 8.53
C GLN A 467 -9.19 -2.15 8.70
N ALA A 468 -8.09 -2.80 9.13
CA ALA A 468 -8.09 -4.21 9.51
C ALA A 468 -8.88 -4.50 10.79
N ASP A 469 -8.90 -3.59 11.75
CA ASP A 469 -9.74 -3.71 12.95
C ASP A 469 -11.23 -3.64 12.60
N TRP A 470 -11.61 -2.72 11.72
CA TRP A 470 -12.96 -2.65 11.17
C TRP A 470 -13.35 -3.98 10.52
N TYR A 471 -12.50 -4.56 9.66
CA TYR A 471 -12.79 -5.83 9.02
C TYR A 471 -12.94 -6.98 10.04
N ARG A 472 -12.03 -7.04 11.03
CA ARG A 472 -12.12 -7.98 12.15
C ARG A 472 -13.44 -7.85 12.91
N ALA A 473 -13.93 -6.64 13.14
CA ALA A 473 -15.22 -6.41 13.79
C ALA A 473 -16.38 -7.02 12.97
N ARG A 474 -16.37 -6.87 11.64
CA ARG A 474 -17.36 -7.50 10.74
C ARG A 474 -17.30 -9.02 10.79
N VAL A 475 -16.11 -9.60 10.79
CA VAL A 475 -15.93 -11.05 10.93
C VAL A 475 -16.46 -11.56 12.28
N ARG A 476 -16.22 -10.80 13.36
CA ARG A 476 -16.72 -11.13 14.71
C ARG A 476 -18.25 -11.06 14.79
N GLU A 477 -18.89 -10.09 14.14
CA GLU A 477 -20.36 -10.01 14.04
C GLU A 477 -20.98 -11.26 13.40
N HIS A 478 -20.22 -11.95 12.56
CA HIS A 478 -20.61 -13.21 11.92
C HIS A 478 -20.04 -14.47 12.61
N GLY A 479 -19.45 -14.33 13.80
CA GLY A 479 -18.94 -15.44 14.59
C GLY A 479 -17.71 -16.15 13.99
N GLY A 480 -16.96 -15.48 13.11
CA GLY A 480 -15.79 -16.05 12.41
C GLY A 480 -14.43 -15.70 13.03
N GLU A 481 -14.39 -15.09 14.21
CA GLU A 481 -13.13 -14.59 14.81
C GLU A 481 -12.11 -15.70 15.10
N ASP A 482 -12.56 -16.92 15.37
CA ASP A 482 -11.70 -18.09 15.54
C ASP A 482 -10.98 -18.51 14.25
N ARG A 483 -11.48 -18.08 13.08
CA ARG A 483 -10.92 -18.35 11.74
C ARG A 483 -10.08 -17.21 11.19
N LEU A 484 -9.91 -16.13 11.96
CA LEU A 484 -9.17 -14.94 11.56
C LEU A 484 -7.96 -14.71 12.48
N ARG A 485 -6.85 -14.25 11.89
CA ARG A 485 -5.77 -13.54 12.58
C ARG A 485 -5.56 -12.18 11.95
N VAL A 486 -5.17 -11.20 12.77
CA VAL A 486 -4.70 -9.89 12.32
C VAL A 486 -3.31 -9.67 12.91
N TRP A 487 -2.31 -9.58 12.05
CA TRP A 487 -0.92 -9.31 12.43
C TRP A 487 -0.54 -7.90 12.00
N MET A 488 -0.20 -7.07 12.98
CA MET A 488 0.26 -5.70 12.76
C MET A 488 1.80 -5.67 12.71
N THR A 489 2.34 -5.03 11.68
CA THR A 489 3.77 -4.79 11.47
C THR A 489 4.13 -3.38 11.90
N ASP A 490 4.90 -3.25 12.98
CA ASP A 490 5.50 -1.97 13.34
C ASP A 490 6.63 -1.60 12.38
N ASN A 491 6.86 -0.30 12.19
CA ASN A 491 7.88 0.21 11.27
C ASN A 491 7.75 -0.30 9.82
N ALA A 492 6.56 -0.57 9.29
CA ALA A 492 6.39 -0.89 7.87
C ALA A 492 5.40 0.05 7.17
N LEU A 493 5.67 0.32 5.90
CA LEU A 493 4.85 1.15 5.00
C LEU A 493 3.90 0.27 4.16
N HIS A 494 3.27 0.87 3.16
CA HIS A 494 2.31 0.23 2.26
C HIS A 494 2.96 -0.75 1.25
N GLY A 495 4.21 -0.50 0.84
CA GLY A 495 4.87 -1.26 -0.23
C GLY A 495 5.50 -2.58 0.19
N ASP A 496 5.26 -3.61 -0.62
CA ASP A 496 5.84 -4.95 -0.55
C ASP A 496 7.20 -5.03 -1.24
N PHE A 497 8.12 -4.14 -0.84
CA PHE A 497 9.50 -4.09 -1.31
C PHE A 497 10.48 -4.59 -0.26
N GLU A 498 11.58 -5.19 -0.69
CA GLU A 498 12.73 -5.51 0.18
C GLU A 498 13.43 -4.20 0.56
N ARG A 499 13.79 -3.41 -0.46
CA ARG A 499 14.45 -2.13 -0.26
C ARG A 499 13.44 -1.07 0.17
N GLN A 500 13.66 -0.54 1.36
CA GLN A 500 12.80 0.49 1.94
C GLN A 500 13.18 1.88 1.44
N GLU A 501 12.18 2.75 1.30
CA GLU A 501 12.37 4.19 1.00
C GLU A 501 13.13 4.91 2.11
N HIS A 502 12.84 4.55 3.37
CA HIS A 502 13.45 5.12 4.57
C HIS A 502 13.98 4.01 5.49
N PRO A 503 15.05 3.30 5.11
CA PRO A 503 15.49 2.06 5.75
C PRO A 503 15.90 2.21 7.23
N LEU A 504 16.23 3.42 7.68
CA LEU A 504 16.50 3.70 9.08
C LEU A 504 15.21 3.70 9.94
N ARG A 505 14.06 3.96 9.33
CA ARG A 505 12.76 4.11 10.01
C ARG A 505 11.81 2.97 9.70
N THR A 506 12.03 2.26 8.58
CA THR A 506 11.10 1.25 8.11
C THR A 506 11.80 -0.06 7.76
N VAL A 507 11.03 -1.14 7.77
CA VAL A 507 11.42 -2.50 7.43
C VAL A 507 10.41 -3.10 6.46
N SER A 508 10.84 -4.10 5.71
CA SER A 508 9.93 -4.87 4.86
C SER A 508 8.98 -5.72 5.70
N TYR A 509 7.71 -5.77 5.32
CA TYR A 509 6.75 -6.74 5.87
C TYR A 509 6.72 -8.06 5.08
N LEU A 510 7.51 -8.22 4.00
CA LEU A 510 7.52 -9.42 3.16
C LEU A 510 7.77 -10.69 3.98
N GLY A 511 8.69 -10.67 4.95
CA GLY A 511 8.89 -11.79 5.86
C GLY A 511 7.64 -12.20 6.65
N GLN A 512 6.78 -11.25 7.01
CA GLN A 512 5.50 -11.57 7.65
C GLN A 512 4.48 -12.16 6.68
N LEU A 513 4.43 -11.65 5.45
CA LEU A 513 3.60 -12.22 4.38
C LEU A 513 3.99 -13.67 4.07
N HIS A 514 5.29 -13.94 3.93
CA HIS A 514 5.83 -15.28 3.75
C HIS A 514 5.41 -16.23 4.89
N GLN A 515 5.57 -15.79 6.14
CA GLN A 515 5.19 -16.61 7.29
C GLN A 515 3.67 -16.80 7.37
N ALA A 516 2.87 -15.79 7.03
CA ALA A 516 1.41 -15.88 7.01
C ALA A 516 0.90 -16.91 5.98
N LEU A 517 1.51 -16.97 4.79
CA LEU A 517 1.18 -17.97 3.77
C LEU A 517 1.50 -19.41 4.24
N ARG A 518 2.64 -19.60 4.90
CA ARG A 518 3.00 -20.90 5.48
C ARG A 518 2.07 -21.27 6.65
N ASP A 519 1.79 -20.32 7.54
CA ASP A 519 0.99 -20.55 8.73
C ASP A 519 -0.50 -20.77 8.41
N VAL A 520 -1.07 -20.07 7.43
CA VAL A 520 -2.45 -20.34 6.98
C VAL A 520 -2.55 -21.71 6.30
N SER A 521 -1.50 -22.14 5.58
CA SER A 521 -1.44 -23.45 4.96
C SER A 521 -1.42 -24.57 6.01
N ALA A 522 -0.52 -24.49 6.98
CA ALA A 522 -0.46 -25.44 8.09
C ALA A 522 -1.77 -25.46 8.92
N TRP A 523 -2.45 -24.31 9.05
CA TRP A 523 -3.72 -24.24 9.75
C TRP A 523 -4.85 -24.98 9.03
N VAL A 524 -4.89 -24.86 7.71
CA VAL A 524 -5.91 -25.50 6.86
C VAL A 524 -5.63 -26.98 6.65
N GLU A 525 -4.36 -27.35 6.45
CA GLU A 525 -3.94 -28.71 6.10
C GLU A 525 -3.86 -29.61 7.32
N ASP A 526 -3.21 -29.13 8.38
CA ASP A 526 -2.82 -29.96 9.53
C ASP A 526 -3.53 -29.55 10.83
N GLY A 527 -4.32 -28.47 10.80
CA GLY A 527 -4.97 -27.92 11.99
C GLY A 527 -4.00 -27.23 12.96
N VAL A 528 -2.79 -26.90 12.50
CA VAL A 528 -1.78 -26.20 13.31
C VAL A 528 -2.16 -24.72 13.39
N GLU A 529 -2.64 -24.30 14.56
CA GLU A 529 -3.13 -22.94 14.74
C GLU A 529 -1.98 -21.91 14.68
N PRO A 530 -2.13 -20.82 13.89
CA PRO A 530 -1.11 -19.78 13.82
C PRO A 530 -1.04 -18.97 15.11
N PRO A 531 0.10 -18.29 15.39
CA PRO A 531 0.19 -17.33 16.48
C PRO A 531 -1.01 -16.37 16.53
N ALA A 532 -1.45 -16.06 17.74
CA ALA A 532 -2.60 -15.19 17.96
C ALA A 532 -2.42 -13.82 17.28
N SER A 533 -3.53 -13.16 16.98
CA SER A 533 -3.53 -11.78 16.47
C SER A 533 -2.68 -10.87 17.36
N THR A 534 -2.02 -9.90 16.74
CA THR A 534 -1.33 -8.83 17.46
C THR A 534 -2.34 -8.17 18.40
N ARG A 535 -1.93 -7.95 19.66
CA ARG A 535 -2.73 -7.19 20.61
C ARG A 535 -2.55 -5.70 20.30
N TYR A 536 -3.65 -4.97 20.22
CA TYR A 536 -3.65 -3.53 20.01
C TYR A 536 -4.93 -2.91 20.57
N ASP A 537 -4.89 -1.59 20.77
CA ASP A 537 -6.05 -0.74 21.04
C ASP A 537 -6.20 0.28 19.91
N VAL A 538 -7.43 0.62 19.53
CA VAL A 538 -7.72 1.73 18.59
C VAL A 538 -8.12 2.94 19.42
N VAL A 539 -7.30 3.99 19.42
CA VAL A 539 -7.52 5.23 20.18
C VAL A 539 -7.48 6.40 19.22
N ASP A 540 -8.59 7.12 19.07
CA ASP A 540 -8.71 8.27 18.16
C ASP A 540 -8.20 7.95 16.73
N GLY A 541 -8.60 6.80 16.18
CA GLY A 541 -8.19 6.34 14.85
C GLY A 541 -6.77 5.76 14.76
N GLN A 542 -5.97 5.84 15.83
CA GLN A 542 -4.61 5.30 15.87
C GLN A 542 -4.59 3.88 16.43
N VAL A 543 -3.82 2.98 15.81
CA VAL A 543 -3.59 1.62 16.32
C VAL A 543 -2.35 1.61 17.20
N VAL A 544 -2.55 1.33 18.49
CA VAL A 544 -1.48 1.33 19.51
C VAL A 544 -1.20 -0.10 19.95
N VAL A 545 0.05 -0.54 19.79
CA VAL A 545 0.52 -1.89 20.18
C VAL A 545 1.34 -1.85 21.48
N PRO A 546 1.35 -2.92 22.29
CA PRO A 546 2.24 -3.05 23.43
C PRO A 546 3.72 -2.94 23.05
N VAL A 547 4.54 -2.39 23.95
CA VAL A 547 6.00 -2.25 23.74
C VAL A 547 6.72 -3.59 23.91
N ASP A 548 6.28 -4.44 24.84
CA ASP A 548 6.84 -5.78 25.06
C ASP A 548 6.37 -6.76 23.98
N ALA A 549 7.28 -7.57 23.43
CA ALA A 549 6.98 -8.49 22.34
C ALA A 549 5.96 -9.58 22.76
N VAL A 550 6.07 -10.13 23.97
CA VAL A 550 5.20 -11.21 24.43
C VAL A 550 3.77 -10.68 24.62
N ASP A 551 3.64 -9.49 25.20
CA ASP A 551 2.33 -8.82 25.33
C ASP A 551 1.76 -8.38 23.96
N ARG A 552 2.62 -8.00 23.02
CA ARG A 552 2.25 -7.63 21.64
C ARG A 552 1.68 -8.82 20.86
N ARG A 553 2.12 -10.06 21.12
CA ARG A 553 1.75 -11.26 20.35
C ARG A 553 2.14 -11.11 18.87
N GLY A 554 1.42 -11.77 17.96
CA GLY A 554 1.80 -11.82 16.55
C GLY A 554 3.14 -12.53 16.36
N ILE A 555 3.92 -12.07 15.37
CA ILE A 555 5.18 -12.74 15.00
C ILE A 555 6.39 -11.79 14.91
N GLN A 556 6.17 -10.47 14.82
CA GLN A 556 7.26 -9.50 14.66
C GLN A 556 8.08 -9.37 15.95
N PRO A 557 9.43 -9.37 15.89
CA PRO A 557 10.24 -9.04 17.06
C PRO A 557 10.12 -7.56 17.43
N THR A 558 10.29 -7.22 18.70
CA THR A 558 10.47 -5.83 19.14
C THR A 558 11.95 -5.52 19.28
N VAL A 559 12.35 -4.28 19.06
CA VAL A 559 13.72 -3.81 19.27
C VAL A 559 13.74 -2.44 19.93
N THR A 560 14.71 -2.25 20.83
CA THR A 560 15.01 -0.95 21.44
C THR A 560 16.48 -0.62 21.21
N LEU A 561 16.80 0.67 21.11
CA LEU A 561 18.16 1.17 20.99
C LEU A 561 18.39 2.32 21.98
N THR A 562 19.53 2.27 22.66
CA THR A 562 20.00 3.35 23.55
C THR A 562 21.43 3.74 23.20
N VAL A 563 21.80 4.98 23.51
CA VAL A 563 23.16 5.53 23.51
C VAL A 563 23.50 5.96 24.93
N ASP A 564 24.57 5.40 25.51
CA ASP A 564 24.98 5.60 26.91
C ASP A 564 23.82 5.43 27.92
N GLY A 565 22.93 4.48 27.64
CA GLY A 565 21.77 4.13 28.48
C GLY A 565 20.53 5.01 28.28
N GLY A 566 20.58 6.05 27.43
CA GLY A 566 19.44 6.90 27.08
C GLY A 566 19.00 6.76 25.63
N VAL A 567 17.83 7.30 25.26
CA VAL A 567 17.41 7.39 23.84
C VAL A 567 18.08 8.56 23.10
N ARG A 568 18.77 9.43 23.86
CA ARG A 568 19.51 10.60 23.38
C ARG A 568 20.78 10.80 24.21
N ALA A 569 21.89 11.16 23.56
CA ALA A 569 23.12 11.61 24.20
C ALA A 569 23.65 12.90 23.54
N GLU A 570 24.26 13.77 24.35
CA GLU A 570 25.07 14.91 23.89
C GLU A 570 26.53 14.61 24.19
N VAL A 571 27.38 14.65 23.16
CA VAL A 571 28.78 14.19 23.26
C VAL A 571 29.72 15.13 22.52
N ARG A 572 31.00 15.19 22.90
CA ARG A 572 31.98 15.94 22.11
C ARG A 572 32.39 15.13 20.90
N ALA A 573 32.82 15.83 19.85
CA ALA A 573 33.37 15.18 18.66
C ALA A 573 34.51 14.20 19.03
N GLY A 574 34.33 12.92 18.69
CA GLY A 574 35.28 11.86 18.96
C GLY A 574 35.19 11.20 20.34
N ASP A 575 34.28 11.64 21.22
CA ASP A 575 33.99 10.90 22.46
C ASP A 575 33.43 9.51 22.11
N GLU A 576 33.90 8.48 22.81
CA GLU A 576 33.37 7.11 22.65
C GLU A 576 32.00 7.02 23.35
N VAL A 577 31.02 6.45 22.64
CA VAL A 577 29.69 6.13 23.14
C VAL A 577 29.39 4.65 23.01
N VAL A 578 28.51 4.14 23.87
CA VAL A 578 28.01 2.77 23.81
C VAL A 578 26.59 2.77 23.26
N LEU A 579 26.42 2.17 22.08
CA LEU A 579 25.12 1.82 21.55
C LEU A 579 24.71 0.45 22.10
N ALA A 580 23.52 0.34 22.69
CA ALA A 580 23.00 -0.90 23.24
C ALA A 580 21.61 -1.22 22.67
N ALA A 581 21.49 -2.36 22.00
CA ALA A 581 20.26 -2.86 21.42
C ALA A 581 19.73 -4.09 22.17
N VAL A 582 18.42 -4.13 22.39
CA VAL A 582 17.72 -5.29 22.95
C VAL A 582 16.58 -5.69 22.03
N ALA A 583 16.62 -6.92 21.55
CA ALA A 583 15.63 -7.48 20.64
C ALA A 583 15.00 -8.74 21.21
N THR A 584 13.67 -8.85 21.11
CA THR A 584 12.90 -9.96 21.69
C THR A 584 11.81 -10.42 20.73
N THR A 585 11.68 -11.73 20.55
CA THR A 585 10.58 -12.34 19.78
C THR A 585 9.30 -12.46 20.63
N PRO A 586 8.11 -12.48 20.04
CA PRO A 586 6.83 -12.52 20.77
C PRO A 586 6.49 -13.91 21.36
N GLY A 587 7.51 -14.72 21.66
CA GLY A 587 7.38 -16.11 22.13
C GLY A 587 7.50 -17.17 21.04
N VAL A 588 7.77 -16.78 19.79
CA VAL A 588 7.96 -17.69 18.66
C VAL A 588 9.20 -17.30 17.84
N GLY A 589 9.95 -18.31 17.39
CA GLY A 589 11.20 -18.12 16.65
C GLY A 589 12.34 -17.50 17.46
N ALA A 590 13.41 -17.16 16.75
CA ALA A 590 14.63 -16.59 17.34
C ALA A 590 15.11 -15.37 16.54
N VAL A 591 15.72 -14.41 17.24
CA VAL A 591 16.48 -13.32 16.62
C VAL A 591 17.76 -13.92 16.05
N VAL A 592 17.99 -13.74 14.75
CA VAL A 592 19.10 -14.35 13.98
C VAL A 592 20.10 -13.34 13.44
N ALA A 593 19.78 -12.04 13.45
CA ALA A 593 20.70 -11.00 12.99
C ALA A 593 20.49 -9.66 13.74
N VAL A 594 21.60 -8.95 13.98
CA VAL A 594 21.65 -7.57 14.47
C VAL A 594 22.60 -6.78 13.58
N GLU A 595 22.06 -5.78 12.88
CA GLU A 595 22.77 -4.96 11.90
C GLU A 595 22.62 -3.48 12.27
N TRP A 596 23.68 -2.70 12.10
CA TRP A 596 23.79 -1.31 12.55
C TRP A 596 24.08 -0.38 11.39
N ASP A 597 23.42 0.77 11.42
CA ASP A 597 23.69 1.90 10.55
C ASP A 597 24.11 3.08 11.42
N LEU A 598 25.35 3.56 11.20
CA LEU A 598 25.96 4.60 12.03
C LEU A 598 26.09 5.93 11.29
N ASP A 599 26.09 5.90 9.97
CA ASP A 599 26.35 7.05 9.10
C ASP A 599 25.07 7.61 8.45
N GLY A 600 23.93 6.94 8.64
CA GLY A 600 22.65 7.33 8.07
C GLY A 600 22.47 6.90 6.61
N SER A 601 23.33 6.01 6.09
CA SER A 601 23.27 5.55 4.70
C SER A 601 22.07 4.66 4.39
N GLY A 602 21.60 3.91 5.39
CA GLY A 602 20.56 2.90 5.21
C GLY A 602 21.07 1.52 4.80
N GLU A 603 22.39 1.35 4.69
CA GLU A 603 23.02 0.11 4.23
C GLU A 603 23.20 -0.92 5.34
N PHE A 604 23.12 -0.50 6.62
CA PHE A 604 23.31 -1.38 7.78
C PHE A 604 24.61 -2.21 7.72
N ALA A 605 25.71 -1.57 7.30
CA ALA A 605 26.97 -2.23 6.96
C ALA A 605 27.70 -2.90 8.14
N THR A 606 27.40 -2.50 9.38
CA THR A 606 28.03 -3.06 10.58
C THR A 606 27.17 -4.16 11.17
N ARG A 607 27.75 -5.31 11.54
CA ARG A 607 27.00 -6.44 12.09
C ARG A 607 27.59 -6.91 13.42
N THR A 608 26.73 -7.24 14.37
CA THR A 608 27.13 -7.95 15.60
C THR A 608 26.74 -9.42 15.47
N PRO A 609 27.71 -10.36 15.54
CA PRO A 609 27.39 -11.79 15.60
C PRO A 609 26.57 -12.11 16.85
N VAL A 610 25.51 -12.89 16.67
CA VAL A 610 24.61 -13.30 17.76
C VAL A 610 24.25 -14.76 17.59
N GLU A 611 24.18 -15.48 18.71
CA GLU A 611 23.59 -16.82 18.73
C GLU A 611 22.07 -16.70 18.65
N PRO A 612 21.38 -17.47 17.79
CA PRO A 612 19.93 -17.41 17.69
C PRO A 612 19.24 -17.65 19.03
N ALA A 613 18.50 -16.64 19.51
CA ALA A 613 17.77 -16.72 20.77
C ALA A 613 16.47 -15.91 20.72
N ALA A 614 15.53 -16.24 21.60
CA ALA A 614 14.28 -15.48 21.74
C ALA A 614 14.52 -14.04 22.22
N THR A 615 15.62 -13.79 22.94
CA THR A 615 16.06 -12.44 23.30
C THR A 615 17.56 -12.32 23.10
N VAL A 616 17.97 -11.26 22.40
CA VAL A 616 19.35 -10.94 22.10
C VAL A 616 19.66 -9.54 22.60
N ARG A 617 20.84 -9.38 23.21
CA ARG A 617 21.42 -8.09 23.59
C ARG A 617 22.73 -7.91 22.84
N ALA A 618 22.90 -6.76 22.23
CA ALA A 618 24.10 -6.42 21.47
C ALA A 618 24.57 -5.01 21.85
N GLU A 619 25.87 -4.86 22.04
CA GLU A 619 26.51 -3.57 22.31
C GLU A 619 27.53 -3.27 21.21
N LEU A 620 27.64 -2.00 20.85
CA LEU A 620 28.62 -1.50 19.90
C LEU A 620 29.22 -0.19 20.43
N ARG A 621 30.55 -0.16 20.58
CA ARG A 621 31.30 1.06 20.89
C ARG A 621 31.64 1.78 19.60
N THR A 622 31.35 3.07 19.54
CA THR A 622 31.64 3.92 18.38
C THR A 622 31.86 5.36 18.81
N ALA A 623 32.25 6.23 17.88
CA ALA A 623 32.39 7.66 18.10
C ALA A 623 31.86 8.42 16.88
N PHE A 624 31.34 9.63 17.12
CA PHE A 624 30.83 10.52 16.08
C PHE A 624 31.70 11.78 16.03
N THR A 625 32.16 12.16 14.84
CA THR A 625 33.12 13.27 14.68
C THR A 625 32.51 14.52 14.05
N ASP A 626 31.44 14.36 13.26
CA ASP A 626 30.83 15.47 12.56
C ASP A 626 29.84 16.21 13.48
N PRO A 627 29.96 17.54 13.64
CA PRO A 627 29.03 18.32 14.45
C PRO A 627 27.60 18.22 13.93
N GLY A 628 26.63 18.19 14.85
CA GLY A 628 25.21 18.14 14.52
C GLY A 628 24.48 16.94 15.11
N THR A 629 23.31 16.62 14.55
CA THR A 629 22.46 15.53 15.02
C THR A 629 22.60 14.33 14.10
N SER A 630 22.98 13.19 14.67
CA SER A 630 23.01 11.88 14.02
C SER A 630 21.97 10.97 14.65
N PHE A 631 21.48 10.01 13.85
CA PHE A 631 20.51 9.03 14.31
C PHE A 631 20.95 7.61 13.98
N PRO A 632 21.91 7.05 14.73
CA PRO A 632 22.28 5.66 14.56
C PRO A 632 21.05 4.75 14.69
N ALA A 633 21.00 3.74 13.83
CA ALA A 633 19.92 2.78 13.76
C ALA A 633 20.43 1.36 13.97
N VAL A 634 19.55 0.50 14.48
CA VAL A 634 19.75 -0.94 14.55
C VAL A 634 18.56 -1.64 13.91
N ARG A 635 18.82 -2.54 12.95
CA ARG A 635 17.85 -3.45 12.37
C ARG A 635 18.09 -4.84 12.92
N VAL A 636 17.03 -5.52 13.30
CA VAL A 636 17.08 -6.90 13.77
C VAL A 636 16.21 -7.77 12.90
N THR A 637 16.64 -9.02 12.70
CA THR A 637 15.85 -10.03 11.98
C THR A 637 15.60 -11.21 12.89
N ALA A 638 14.36 -11.68 12.95
CA ALA A 638 13.99 -12.95 13.53
C ALA A 638 13.52 -13.93 12.44
N HIS A 639 13.62 -15.23 12.73
CA HIS A 639 13.12 -16.29 11.86
C HIS A 639 12.48 -17.40 12.71
N ARG A 640 11.36 -17.99 12.25
CA ARG A 640 10.61 -19.04 12.95
C ARG A 640 11.52 -20.22 13.33
N ASP A 641 12.28 -20.71 12.35
CA ASP A 641 13.17 -21.88 12.51
C ASP A 641 14.64 -21.53 12.74
N ALA A 642 14.92 -20.29 13.18
CA ALA A 642 16.28 -19.80 13.41
C ALA A 642 17.23 -19.89 12.18
N ARG A 643 16.68 -19.92 10.96
CA ARG A 643 17.48 -19.93 9.73
C ARG A 643 18.08 -18.55 9.45
N THR A 644 19.34 -18.56 9.02
CA THR A 644 20.08 -17.36 8.59
C THR A 644 20.29 -17.31 7.09
N ASP A 645 20.13 -18.44 6.39
CA ASP A 645 20.49 -18.70 5.00
C ASP A 645 19.28 -18.73 4.06
N THR A 646 18.34 -17.81 4.26
CA THR A 646 17.15 -17.68 3.42
C THR A 646 16.76 -16.21 3.27
N PRO A 647 16.29 -15.80 2.07
CA PRO A 647 15.66 -14.50 1.88
C PRO A 647 14.22 -14.49 2.44
N PHE A 648 13.58 -15.65 2.61
CA PHE A 648 12.16 -15.72 2.95
C PHE A 648 11.90 -15.74 4.45
N ALA A 649 10.69 -15.35 4.85
CA ALA A 649 10.23 -15.33 6.25
C ALA A 649 11.15 -14.58 7.23
N ARG A 650 11.85 -13.53 6.75
CA ARG A 650 12.72 -12.67 7.56
C ARG A 650 11.91 -11.60 8.29
N LEU A 651 11.65 -11.83 9.58
CA LEU A 651 10.80 -10.95 10.40
C LEU A 651 11.64 -9.80 10.95
N GLN A 652 11.52 -8.62 10.35
CA GLN A 652 12.38 -7.49 10.66
C GLN A 652 11.71 -6.47 11.60
N ASN A 653 12.54 -5.73 12.33
CA ASN A 653 12.16 -4.48 13.00
C ASN A 653 13.40 -3.56 13.13
N VAL A 654 13.19 -2.25 13.32
CA VAL A 654 14.25 -1.24 13.40
C VAL A 654 14.03 -0.29 14.59
N ALA A 655 15.11 0.13 15.23
CA ALA A 655 15.10 1.16 16.28
C ALA A 655 16.23 2.17 16.06
N ARG A 656 16.03 3.38 16.58
CA ARG A 656 16.98 4.50 16.47
C ARG A 656 17.21 5.18 17.82
N ALA A 657 18.36 5.80 17.96
CA ALA A 657 18.68 6.72 19.05
C ALA A 657 19.21 8.05 18.48
N ARG A 658 19.23 9.12 19.28
CA ARG A 658 19.71 10.44 18.86
C ARG A 658 21.07 10.74 19.48
N VAL A 659 22.05 11.10 18.66
CA VAL A 659 23.36 11.57 19.12
C VAL A 659 23.53 13.00 18.66
N VAL A 660 23.83 13.91 19.59
CA VAL A 660 24.13 15.31 19.28
C VAL A 660 25.60 15.57 19.57
N VAL A 661 26.36 15.85 18.52
CA VAL A 661 27.80 16.16 18.61
C VAL A 661 27.95 17.66 18.76
N VAL A 662 28.50 18.10 19.90
CA VAL A 662 28.66 19.51 20.31
C VAL A 662 30.11 19.98 20.37
#